data_AF-A0A1F8PKK1-F1
#
_entry.id   AF-A0A1F8PKK1-F1
#
_cell.length_a   1.000
_cell.length_b   1.000
_cell.length_c   1.000
_cell.angle_alpha   90.00
_cell.angle_beta   90.00
_cell.angle_gamma   90.00
#
_symmetry.space_group_name_H-M   'P 1'
#
loop_
_entity.id
_entity.type
_entity.pdbx_description
1 polymer ?
#
loop_
_entity_poly.entity_id
_entity_poly.type
_entity_poly.pdbx_seq_one_letter_code
_entity_poly.pdbx_strand_id
1 'polypeptide(L)'
;MHVAVSKPDPAILRLCERICGFEVVPWLASKGTIEKELKEAKHPSRSLIPALMPALSDLLTLLGMVTPAQADGIRYDERGLYHSLPEGLVREKYLDEFDLVQTLSLQTGLPGTRLDHARITKRNFSLIPEALAHDHALIPLWANGRDLWMAIADPFDTQGLMQVEKITGMRVQPVLAPRSVISATLDRWLDRRQSGSTDPQVLSVLQHLVGEGVITQVSATAALNAYSRDSLPLDEAIASASLMPRLVIAKALSSYNGLPFESLQLVEQHIKRLDALGQEVERTVFVDPVHEQTVTLMTLEQARQYSAIPIRDDGVQLTVGFADPVFSDDLKHLHQLLKRDINPVMVCREEMEDALQRTLGRKTIGTYLLLDGLISRVQLNQALDIARRTGVRLGQALINRGFITDDQLYRYLAKQSSLPLVDLDALSIDFKLANSLPHAFARQNGVLPIERSSGTITLATVDPFNTAGVDQTRLRLGEKISLVLVTESDFEAALERLFKGSYLAQSTSELLERAPQDSAFRVLTRAQAIAFLGLALGSLLWLWFDFNSYIILINALATLFYVGFSSYKFYLVYHALSYNMEMTVSPEELESLDDRDLPVYTLLIPAYKEAEVLPELLSALNRLDYPPTKLDIQVLMEQGDPETIKAYDEWKPPSHFHRVIVPSSIPMTKPKACNYGLIHARGEYVVIYDAEDLPEPDQLKKIVAAFAKAPADVACIQSKLNYFNSEQNILTQWFTIEYSMWFDLFLPGLAASHAPIPLGGTSNHFKRNGLVEVGAWDPYNVTEDADLGIRLFKRGYKTAIVDSTTYEEANSRLYNWLRQRSRWIKGYIQTWLVHMRNPFRLIQEIGVMPFLSFQFVVGGTVFAALLNPIYWLLTTLWFLVHWHFIEAIFPGVIHLLGALALFIGNFAFTYMNVAGALRREKYNMVKYALVSPIYWGLASIGAWMGFIQLLYKPHFWEKTHHGFSKDNDVTEVISLTEEALTPVDLFDIHIQGDHGNPR
;
A
#
# COMPACT_ATOMS: atom_id res chain seq x y z
N MET A 1 48.50 22.00 -0.06
CA MET A 1 48.67 20.56 -0.36
C MET A 1 47.37 19.85 -0.04
N HIS A 2 46.84 18.93 -0.86
CA HIS A 2 45.39 18.95 -1.03
C HIS A 2 44.66 17.55 -1.31
N VAL A 3 43.31 17.41 -1.43
CA VAL A 3 42.47 16.33 -2.10
C VAL A 3 41.06 16.88 -2.58
N ALA A 4 40.70 16.94 -3.89
CA ALA A 4 39.60 17.80 -4.42
C ALA A 4 38.33 17.10 -4.93
N VAL A 5 37.27 17.92 -4.89
CA VAL A 5 35.96 17.78 -5.55
C VAL A 5 35.73 19.05 -6.38
N SER A 6 34.79 19.04 -7.34
CA SER A 6 34.29 20.25 -7.99
C SER A 6 33.55 21.16 -7.00
N LYS A 7 34.31 21.94 -6.21
CA LYS A 7 33.89 22.73 -5.04
C LYS A 7 33.22 21.90 -3.93
N PRO A 8 33.97 21.32 -2.99
CA PRO A 8 33.38 20.81 -1.74
C PRO A 8 32.78 21.98 -0.93
N ASP A 9 31.70 21.71 -0.19
CA ASP A 9 31.00 22.71 0.61
C ASP A 9 31.93 23.31 1.71
N PRO A 10 32.11 24.64 1.75
CA PRO A 10 32.87 25.31 2.82
C PRO A 10 32.34 25.06 4.25
N ALA A 11 31.09 24.63 4.43
CA ALA A 11 30.55 24.22 5.72
C ALA A 11 31.06 22.84 6.14
N ILE A 12 31.12 21.88 5.21
CA ILE A 12 31.63 20.51 5.43
C ILE A 12 33.12 20.55 5.73
N LEU A 13 33.92 21.31 4.96
CA LEU A 13 35.33 21.53 5.24
C LEU A 13 35.55 22.04 6.68
N ARG A 14 34.84 23.11 7.08
CA ARG A 14 34.92 23.69 8.44
C ARG A 14 34.29 22.84 9.53
N LEU A 15 33.61 21.74 9.19
CA LEU A 15 33.16 20.72 10.13
C LEU A 15 34.24 19.65 10.31
N CYS A 16 34.80 19.13 9.21
CA CYS A 16 35.93 18.20 9.22
C CYS A 16 37.15 18.78 9.95
N GLU A 17 37.49 20.05 9.72
CA GLU A 17 38.58 20.75 10.43
C GLU A 17 38.35 20.83 11.94
N ARG A 18 37.08 20.97 12.37
CA ARG A 18 36.69 20.98 13.79
C ARG A 18 36.72 19.60 14.44
N ILE A 19 36.35 18.55 13.69
CA ILE A 19 36.31 17.17 14.18
C ILE A 19 37.74 16.58 14.24
N CYS A 20 38.55 16.81 13.19
CA CYS A 20 39.90 16.25 13.07
C CYS A 20 40.99 17.10 13.74
N GLY A 21 40.73 18.39 13.99
CA GLY A 21 41.65 19.29 14.71
C GLY A 21 42.77 19.91 13.86
N PHE A 22 42.72 19.79 12.53
CA PHE A 22 43.72 20.31 11.58
C PHE A 22 43.03 20.84 10.30
N GLU A 23 43.72 21.71 9.54
CA GLU A 23 43.25 22.33 8.28
C GLU A 23 43.13 21.30 7.13
N VAL A 24 42.06 21.36 6.32
CA VAL A 24 41.74 20.36 5.26
C VAL A 24 41.62 21.04 3.89
N VAL A 25 42.31 20.55 2.84
CA VAL A 25 42.58 21.35 1.60
C VAL A 25 42.41 20.53 0.28
N PRO A 26 42.05 21.07 -0.94
CA PRO A 26 41.65 20.23 -2.14
C PRO A 26 42.50 20.13 -3.47
N TRP A 27 43.01 18.91 -3.85
CA TRP A 27 43.79 18.46 -5.05
C TRP A 27 42.93 17.54 -5.96
N LEU A 28 42.56 17.98 -7.15
CA LEU A 28 42.43 17.11 -8.34
C LEU A 28 43.33 17.81 -9.33
N ALA A 29 44.33 17.12 -9.84
CA ALA A 29 45.22 17.73 -10.79
C ALA A 29 45.69 16.77 -11.86
N SER A 30 45.84 17.32 -13.06
CA SER A 30 46.42 16.62 -14.19
C SER A 30 47.88 16.26 -13.90
N LYS A 31 48.36 15.26 -14.63
CA LYS A 31 49.71 14.68 -14.51
C LYS A 31 50.84 15.69 -14.30
N GLY A 32 50.81 16.81 -15.02
CA GLY A 32 51.87 17.83 -14.98
C GLY A 32 51.98 18.58 -13.65
N THR A 33 50.89 18.69 -12.88
CA THR A 33 50.90 19.36 -11.57
C THR A 33 51.38 18.41 -10.47
N ILE A 34 50.99 17.12 -10.53
CA ILE A 34 51.46 16.07 -9.62
C ILE A 34 52.98 15.92 -9.69
N GLU A 35 53.55 15.86 -10.91
CA GLU A 35 55.01 15.79 -11.13
C GLU A 35 55.78 17.06 -10.66
N LYS A 36 55.07 18.18 -10.45
CA LYS A 36 55.64 19.45 -10.00
C LYS A 36 55.67 19.56 -8.46
N GLU A 37 54.54 19.39 -7.77
CA GLU A 37 54.51 19.52 -6.31
C GLU A 37 55.18 18.34 -5.58
N LEU A 38 55.20 17.12 -6.15
CA LEU A 38 55.98 16.01 -5.57
C LEU A 38 57.50 16.26 -5.53
N LYS A 39 58.01 17.26 -6.26
CA LYS A 39 59.41 17.71 -6.17
C LYS A 39 59.62 18.81 -5.13
N GLU A 40 58.56 19.47 -4.67
CA GLU A 40 58.61 20.68 -3.83
C GLU A 40 58.05 20.46 -2.41
N ALA A 41 57.24 19.41 -2.19
CA ALA A 41 56.63 19.10 -0.90
C ALA A 41 57.63 18.62 0.17
N LYS A 42 57.63 19.30 1.33
CA LYS A 42 58.33 18.82 2.54
C LYS A 42 57.55 17.67 3.16
N HIS A 43 58.28 16.64 3.61
CA HIS A 43 57.74 15.38 4.13
C HIS A 43 56.65 15.57 5.20
N PRO A 44 55.49 14.89 5.11
CA PRO A 44 54.68 14.64 6.30
C PRO A 44 55.47 13.72 7.25
N SER A 45 55.54 14.12 8.52
CA SER A 45 56.17 13.31 9.58
C SER A 45 55.34 12.05 9.82
N ARG A 46 56.00 10.90 10.05
CA ARG A 46 55.38 9.59 10.39
C ARG A 46 54.78 9.57 11.82
N SER A 47 54.27 10.71 12.29
CA SER A 47 53.82 10.94 13.67
C SER A 47 52.33 11.23 13.71
N LEU A 48 51.58 10.39 14.43
CA LEU A 48 50.15 10.47 14.72
C LEU A 48 49.21 10.13 13.55
N ILE A 49 48.93 8.82 13.38
CA ILE A 49 47.53 8.41 13.24
C ILE A 49 46.87 8.78 14.59
N PRO A 50 45.80 9.60 14.63
CA PRO A 50 45.21 10.04 15.89
C PRO A 50 44.66 8.87 16.73
N ALA A 51 44.78 8.97 18.06
CA ALA A 51 44.32 7.94 18.99
C ALA A 51 42.78 7.82 19.07
N LEU A 52 42.04 8.79 18.52
CA LEU A 52 40.62 8.67 18.18
C LEU A 52 40.48 8.93 16.67
N MET A 53 40.04 7.93 15.93
CA MET A 53 39.49 8.11 14.58
C MET A 53 37.96 8.01 14.68
N PRO A 54 37.18 8.85 13.97
CA PRO A 54 35.75 8.62 13.80
C PRO A 54 35.52 7.25 13.16
N ALA A 55 34.46 6.53 13.53
CA ALA A 55 34.14 5.28 12.85
C ALA A 55 33.79 5.56 11.39
N LEU A 56 34.18 4.65 10.48
CA LEU A 56 34.00 4.86 9.05
C LEU A 56 32.50 4.93 8.67
N SER A 57 31.63 4.21 9.38
CA SER A 57 30.17 4.35 9.28
C SER A 57 29.74 5.80 9.48
N ASP A 58 30.21 6.42 10.55
CA ASP A 58 29.75 7.73 11.01
C ASP A 58 30.23 8.82 10.04
N LEU A 59 31.44 8.67 9.49
CA LEU A 59 31.96 9.52 8.41
C LEU A 59 31.17 9.39 7.12
N LEU A 60 30.85 8.16 6.67
CA LEU A 60 30.07 7.93 5.45
C LEU A 60 28.63 8.47 5.58
N THR A 61 28.02 8.34 6.75
CA THR A 61 26.70 8.92 7.05
C THR A 61 26.75 10.44 7.20
N LEU A 62 27.77 11.01 7.85
CA LEU A 62 27.93 12.46 7.96
C LEU A 62 28.17 13.14 6.60
N LEU A 63 28.85 12.46 5.68
CA LEU A 63 29.04 12.91 4.30
C LEU A 63 27.82 12.69 3.40
N GLY A 64 26.73 12.11 3.93
CA GLY A 64 25.50 11.83 3.18
C GLY A 64 25.67 10.74 2.11
N MET A 65 26.75 9.96 2.17
CA MET A 65 27.06 8.95 1.16
C MET A 65 26.29 7.64 1.37
N VAL A 66 25.93 7.32 2.61
CA VAL A 66 25.06 6.19 2.99
C VAL A 66 24.15 6.58 4.14
N THR A 67 22.92 6.07 4.19
CA THR A 67 22.03 6.27 5.34
C THR A 67 22.49 5.45 6.56
N PRO A 68 22.08 5.82 7.79
CA PRO A 68 22.38 5.02 8.98
C PRO A 68 21.90 3.56 8.82
N ALA A 69 20.71 3.36 8.26
CA ALA A 69 20.13 2.05 8.00
C ALA A 69 20.95 1.22 6.99
N GLN A 70 21.51 1.85 5.93
CA GLN A 70 22.41 1.17 5.00
C GLN A 70 23.74 0.79 5.66
N ALA A 71 24.28 1.64 6.54
CA ALA A 71 25.54 1.35 7.25
C ALA A 71 25.38 0.24 8.31
N ASP A 72 24.25 0.19 9.02
CA ASP A 72 23.97 -0.85 10.02
C ASP A 72 23.47 -2.17 9.41
N GLY A 73 22.73 -2.13 8.29
CA GLY A 73 22.25 -3.33 7.60
C GLY A 73 23.36 -4.28 7.13
N ILE A 74 24.56 -3.74 6.83
CA ILE A 74 25.73 -4.55 6.44
C ILE A 74 26.42 -5.23 7.63
N ARG A 75 26.09 -4.84 8.87
CA ARG A 75 26.66 -5.48 10.08
C ARG A 75 26.04 -6.84 10.41
N TYR A 76 24.95 -7.24 9.75
CA TYR A 76 24.19 -8.46 10.08
C TYR A 76 23.79 -9.29 8.83
N ASP A 77 24.73 -10.06 8.28
CA ASP A 77 24.41 -11.28 7.49
C ASP A 77 24.76 -12.51 8.33
N GLU A 78 23.80 -13.43 8.48
CA GLU A 78 23.79 -14.59 9.41
C GLU A 78 24.90 -15.64 9.16
N ARG A 79 25.81 -15.40 8.21
CA ARG A 79 26.93 -16.30 7.87
C ARG A 79 28.28 -15.84 8.40
N GLY A 80 28.38 -14.65 9.00
CA GLY A 80 29.60 -14.17 9.67
C GLY A 80 30.84 -14.07 8.77
N LEU A 81 30.64 -13.81 7.47
CA LEU A 81 31.67 -13.94 6.42
C LEU A 81 31.87 -12.66 5.59
N TYR A 82 31.92 -11.50 6.25
CA TYR A 82 32.46 -10.25 5.67
C TYR A 82 33.45 -9.62 6.64
N HIS A 83 34.66 -9.32 6.17
CA HIS A 83 35.75 -8.85 7.04
C HIS A 83 35.90 -7.33 7.11
N SER A 84 35.15 -6.56 6.32
CA SER A 84 35.12 -5.10 6.47
C SER A 84 33.80 -4.47 5.96
N LEU A 85 33.29 -3.45 6.67
CA LEU A 85 32.13 -2.62 6.25
C LEU A 85 32.30 -2.00 4.84
N PRO A 86 33.48 -1.49 4.45
CA PRO A 86 33.78 -1.06 3.08
C PRO A 86 33.36 -2.02 1.96
N GLU A 87 33.69 -3.30 2.10
CA GLU A 87 33.50 -4.29 1.03
C GLU A 87 32.03 -4.61 0.81
N GLY A 88 31.22 -4.60 1.87
CA GLY A 88 29.77 -4.77 1.76
C GLY A 88 29.12 -3.59 1.03
N LEU A 89 29.45 -2.35 1.41
CA LEU A 89 28.82 -1.15 0.86
C LEU A 89 29.07 -1.00 -0.65
N VAL A 90 30.27 -1.35 -1.10
CA VAL A 90 30.63 -1.40 -2.53
C VAL A 90 29.90 -2.54 -3.24
N ARG A 91 29.84 -3.74 -2.66
CA ARG A 91 29.24 -4.93 -3.31
C ARG A 91 27.74 -4.76 -3.55
N GLU A 92 27.02 -4.22 -2.56
CA GLU A 92 25.58 -3.95 -2.65
C GLU A 92 25.28 -2.63 -3.40
N LYS A 93 26.31 -1.99 -3.98
CA LYS A 93 26.24 -0.77 -4.80
C LYS A 93 25.69 0.47 -4.08
N TYR A 94 25.81 0.52 -2.75
CA TYR A 94 25.49 1.71 -1.97
C TYR A 94 26.61 2.77 -2.02
N LEU A 95 27.83 2.38 -2.39
CA LEU A 95 28.99 3.28 -2.49
C LEU A 95 29.90 2.91 -3.67
N ASP A 96 30.52 3.88 -4.34
CA ASP A 96 31.62 3.61 -5.28
C ASP A 96 32.94 3.36 -4.55
N GLU A 97 33.84 2.56 -5.12
CA GLU A 97 35.19 2.36 -4.55
C GLU A 97 36.00 3.66 -4.52
N PHE A 98 35.72 4.62 -5.41
CA PHE A 98 36.41 5.90 -5.39
C PHE A 98 35.95 6.81 -4.25
N ASP A 99 34.65 6.80 -3.92
CA ASP A 99 34.11 7.52 -2.77
C ASP A 99 34.67 6.93 -1.47
N LEU A 100 34.74 5.59 -1.37
CA LEU A 100 35.41 4.90 -0.26
C LEU A 100 36.87 5.35 -0.09
N VAL A 101 37.63 5.44 -1.19
CA VAL A 101 39.03 5.92 -1.16
C VAL A 101 39.12 7.38 -0.71
N GLN A 102 38.16 8.23 -1.07
CA GLN A 102 38.10 9.60 -0.54
C GLN A 102 37.79 9.63 0.96
N THR A 103 36.82 8.83 1.44
CA THR A 103 36.50 8.78 2.87
C THR A 103 37.66 8.21 3.70
N LEU A 104 38.34 7.17 3.22
CA LEU A 104 39.55 6.65 3.85
C LEU A 104 40.71 7.65 3.83
N SER A 105 40.84 8.44 2.75
CA SER A 105 41.80 9.55 2.66
C SER A 105 41.53 10.64 3.71
N LEU A 106 40.26 11.01 3.90
CA LEU A 106 39.82 11.93 4.95
C LEU A 106 40.00 11.37 6.37
N GLN A 107 39.75 10.07 6.57
CA GLN A 107 39.88 9.40 7.88
C GLN A 107 41.35 9.22 8.32
N THR A 108 42.24 8.92 7.37
CA THR A 108 43.64 8.55 7.67
C THR A 108 44.68 9.64 7.36
N GLY A 109 44.30 10.68 6.62
CA GLY A 109 45.21 11.72 6.13
C GLY A 109 46.16 11.27 5.02
N LEU A 110 46.04 10.03 4.52
CA LEU A 110 46.83 9.54 3.40
C LEU A 110 46.27 10.05 2.06
N PRO A 111 47.12 10.42 1.08
CA PRO A 111 46.64 10.93 -0.20
C PRO A 111 45.97 9.81 -1.02
N GLY A 112 44.75 10.07 -1.51
CA GLY A 112 44.10 9.23 -2.52
C GLY A 112 44.60 9.49 -3.95
N THR A 113 44.58 8.48 -4.82
CA THR A 113 44.98 8.62 -6.23
C THR A 113 44.12 7.79 -7.19
N ARG A 114 43.94 8.31 -8.40
CA ARG A 114 43.32 7.58 -9.53
C ARG A 114 44.40 6.89 -10.34
N LEU A 115 44.59 5.60 -10.10
CA LEU A 115 45.53 4.78 -10.88
C LEU A 115 45.11 4.57 -12.34
N ASP A 116 43.84 4.86 -12.68
CA ASP A 116 43.24 4.79 -14.02
C ASP A 116 44.12 5.33 -15.16
N HIS A 117 45.00 6.29 -14.86
CA HIS A 117 45.88 6.97 -15.82
C HIS A 117 47.38 6.87 -15.49
N ALA A 118 47.78 6.07 -14.49
CA ALA A 118 49.17 5.97 -14.03
C ALA A 118 50.03 5.07 -14.92
N ARG A 119 51.12 5.60 -15.49
CA ARG A 119 52.09 4.82 -16.28
C ARG A 119 53.09 4.07 -15.37
N ILE A 120 52.67 2.95 -14.80
CA ILE A 120 53.55 2.07 -14.02
C ILE A 120 54.47 1.31 -14.99
N THR A 121 55.80 1.39 -14.79
CA THR A 121 56.77 0.74 -15.68
C THR A 121 57.15 -0.66 -15.19
N LYS A 122 57.64 -1.52 -16.09
CA LYS A 122 58.14 -2.87 -15.73
C LYS A 122 59.23 -2.85 -14.63
N ARG A 123 59.96 -1.74 -14.49
CA ARG A 123 61.00 -1.57 -13.46
C ARG A 123 60.42 -1.37 -12.05
N ASN A 124 59.15 -0.99 -11.94
CA ASN A 124 58.49 -0.69 -10.67
C ASN A 124 57.89 -1.97 -10.07
N PHE A 125 57.20 -2.78 -10.88
CA PHE A 125 56.66 -4.08 -10.45
C PHE A 125 57.74 -5.06 -9.97
N SER A 126 58.97 -4.97 -10.48
CA SER A 126 60.09 -5.81 -10.02
C SER A 126 60.76 -5.36 -8.72
N LEU A 127 60.22 -4.36 -8.02
CA LEU A 127 60.72 -3.90 -6.71
C LEU A 127 60.19 -4.76 -5.54
N ILE A 128 59.09 -5.49 -5.71
CA ILE A 128 58.50 -6.37 -4.69
C ILE A 128 58.11 -7.72 -5.30
N PRO A 129 58.04 -8.82 -4.52
CA PRO A 129 57.58 -10.11 -5.01
C PRO A 129 56.11 -10.08 -5.48
N GLU A 130 55.79 -10.83 -6.54
CA GLU A 130 54.43 -10.89 -7.13
C GLU A 130 53.37 -11.36 -6.10
N ALA A 131 53.69 -12.37 -5.29
CA ALA A 131 52.79 -12.84 -4.22
C ALA A 131 52.50 -11.73 -3.20
N LEU A 132 53.53 -11.01 -2.74
CA LEU A 132 53.37 -9.90 -1.80
C LEU A 132 52.52 -8.75 -2.39
N ALA A 133 52.61 -8.52 -3.70
CA ALA A 133 51.81 -7.52 -4.40
C ALA A 133 50.32 -7.90 -4.47
N HIS A 134 50.00 -9.18 -4.66
CA HIS A 134 48.62 -9.68 -4.67
C HIS A 134 48.03 -9.82 -3.26
N ASP A 135 48.74 -10.52 -2.35
CA ASP A 135 48.25 -10.87 -1.01
C ASP A 135 47.86 -9.63 -0.18
N HIS A 136 48.59 -8.52 -0.38
CA HIS A 136 48.40 -7.26 0.33
C HIS A 136 47.87 -6.11 -0.55
N ALA A 137 47.49 -6.39 -1.81
CA ALA A 137 47.03 -5.39 -2.79
C ALA A 137 47.94 -4.14 -2.89
N LEU A 138 49.21 -4.35 -3.25
CA LEU A 138 50.27 -3.32 -3.28
C LEU A 138 50.81 -3.09 -4.69
N ILE A 139 50.92 -1.83 -5.12
CA ILE A 139 51.56 -1.46 -6.40
C ILE A 139 52.65 -0.40 -6.18
N PRO A 140 53.92 -0.69 -6.52
CA PRO A 140 54.99 0.31 -6.51
C PRO A 140 54.77 1.36 -7.60
N LEU A 141 54.53 2.62 -7.22
CA LEU A 141 54.28 3.72 -8.14
C LEU A 141 55.58 4.37 -8.61
N TRP A 142 56.47 4.71 -7.68
CA TRP A 142 57.75 5.38 -7.98
C TRP A 142 58.73 5.29 -6.82
N ALA A 143 60.03 5.26 -7.12
CA ALA A 143 61.11 5.19 -6.13
C ALA A 143 62.04 6.40 -6.27
N ASN A 144 62.34 7.09 -5.17
CA ASN A 144 63.20 8.26 -5.14
C ASN A 144 64.11 8.28 -3.90
N GLY A 145 65.42 8.17 -4.10
CA GLY A 145 66.40 8.22 -3.01
C GLY A 145 66.22 7.08 -2.00
N ARG A 146 65.62 7.38 -0.83
CA ARG A 146 65.28 6.40 0.21
C ARG A 146 63.77 6.17 0.37
N ASP A 147 62.93 6.86 -0.40
CA ASP A 147 61.47 6.77 -0.30
C ASP A 147 60.88 5.99 -1.50
N LEU A 148 59.94 5.10 -1.23
CA LEU A 148 59.20 4.28 -2.21
C LEU A 148 57.71 4.59 -2.11
N TRP A 149 57.15 5.24 -3.12
CA TRP A 149 55.73 5.54 -3.21
C TRP A 149 54.95 4.31 -3.68
N MET A 150 53.92 3.93 -2.92
CA MET A 150 53.19 2.69 -3.08
C MET A 150 51.68 2.94 -3.02
N ALA A 151 50.96 2.49 -4.04
CA ALA A 151 49.50 2.42 -3.95
C ALA A 151 49.08 1.21 -3.13
N ILE A 152 48.11 1.43 -2.23
CA ILE A 152 47.54 0.43 -1.34
C ILE A 152 46.01 0.54 -1.34
N ALA A 153 45.33 -0.59 -1.17
CA ALA A 153 43.88 -0.63 -1.02
C ALA A 153 43.41 -0.35 0.42
N ASP A 154 44.14 -0.89 1.41
CA ASP A 154 43.81 -0.78 2.83
C ASP A 154 44.94 -0.01 3.57
N PRO A 155 44.66 1.17 4.18
CA PRO A 155 45.64 1.92 4.95
C PRO A 155 46.04 1.25 6.28
N PHE A 156 45.25 0.27 6.75
CA PHE A 156 45.46 -0.41 8.02
C PHE A 156 46.26 -1.72 7.89
N ASP A 157 46.57 -2.16 6.65
CA ASP A 157 47.49 -3.27 6.39
C ASP A 157 48.96 -2.86 6.64
N THR A 158 49.27 -2.74 7.92
CA THR A 158 50.63 -2.45 8.41
C THR A 158 51.59 -3.62 8.14
N GLN A 159 51.11 -4.86 7.94
CA GLN A 159 51.98 -6.00 7.69
C GLN A 159 52.58 -5.97 6.28
N GLY A 160 51.76 -5.74 5.25
CA GLY A 160 52.24 -5.61 3.87
C GLY A 160 53.26 -4.48 3.73
N LEU A 161 52.94 -3.31 4.29
CA LEU A 161 53.83 -2.14 4.29
C LEU A 161 55.19 -2.41 4.99
N MET A 162 55.17 -3.03 6.18
CA MET A 162 56.41 -3.36 6.90
C MET A 162 57.26 -4.41 6.17
N GLN A 163 56.64 -5.38 5.49
CA GLN A 163 57.37 -6.36 4.68
C GLN A 163 58.07 -5.69 3.48
N VAL A 164 57.41 -4.75 2.81
CA VAL A 164 58.03 -3.98 1.72
C VAL A 164 59.19 -3.12 2.22
N GLU A 165 59.05 -2.39 3.34
CA GLU A 165 60.17 -1.62 3.92
C GLU A 165 61.38 -2.51 4.24
N LYS A 166 61.12 -3.71 4.77
CA LYS A 166 62.16 -4.70 5.12
C LYS A 166 62.86 -5.33 3.90
N ILE A 167 62.12 -5.61 2.83
CA ILE A 167 62.66 -6.23 1.61
C ILE A 167 63.42 -5.22 0.76
N THR A 168 62.89 -4.00 0.61
CA THR A 168 63.46 -2.97 -0.27
C THR A 168 64.55 -2.13 0.39
N GLY A 169 64.55 -2.06 1.74
CA GLY A 169 65.40 -1.14 2.50
C GLY A 169 65.02 0.33 2.31
N MET A 170 63.89 0.61 1.63
CA MET A 170 63.33 1.93 1.40
C MET A 170 62.22 2.21 2.41
N ARG A 171 62.02 3.48 2.76
CA ARG A 171 60.86 3.94 3.51
C ARG A 171 59.65 3.98 2.59
N VAL A 172 58.55 3.34 2.97
CA VAL A 172 57.34 3.32 2.11
C VAL A 172 56.49 4.55 2.39
N GLN A 173 56.04 5.20 1.31
CA GLN A 173 55.13 6.34 1.31
C GLN A 173 53.80 5.87 0.69
N PRO A 174 52.79 5.53 1.51
CA PRO A 174 51.54 4.96 1.02
C PRO A 174 50.61 6.00 0.39
N VAL A 175 49.87 5.56 -0.62
CA VAL A 175 48.85 6.33 -1.37
C VAL A 175 47.63 5.42 -1.54
N LEU A 176 46.43 5.92 -1.27
CA LEU A 176 45.21 5.11 -1.36
C LEU A 176 44.74 5.00 -2.82
N ALA A 177 44.34 3.81 -3.24
CA ALA A 177 43.69 3.58 -4.54
C ALA A 177 42.65 2.44 -4.46
N PRO A 178 41.64 2.42 -5.36
CA PRO A 178 40.57 1.43 -5.33
C PRO A 178 41.09 -0.02 -5.42
N ARG A 179 40.51 -0.95 -4.63
CA ARG A 179 40.95 -2.35 -4.58
C ARG A 179 40.76 -3.04 -5.93
N SER A 180 39.64 -2.81 -6.60
CA SER A 180 39.39 -3.31 -7.96
C SER A 180 40.42 -2.80 -8.97
N VAL A 181 40.84 -1.53 -8.87
CA VAL A 181 41.81 -0.93 -9.79
C VAL A 181 43.21 -1.48 -9.55
N ILE A 182 43.59 -1.74 -8.30
CA ILE A 182 44.84 -2.43 -7.96
C ILE A 182 44.83 -3.86 -8.50
N SER A 183 43.81 -4.67 -8.18
CA SER A 183 43.68 -6.05 -8.67
C SER A 183 43.67 -6.10 -10.19
N ALA A 184 42.82 -5.32 -10.87
CA ALA A 184 42.75 -5.29 -12.32
C ALA A 184 44.06 -4.79 -12.99
N THR A 185 44.91 -4.06 -12.28
CA THR A 185 46.23 -3.64 -12.78
C THR A 185 47.27 -4.77 -12.64
N LEU A 186 47.22 -5.54 -11.55
CA LEU A 186 48.04 -6.73 -11.34
C LEU A 186 47.62 -7.87 -12.30
N ASP A 187 46.32 -8.15 -12.39
CA ASP A 187 45.75 -9.16 -13.29
C ASP A 187 46.09 -8.85 -14.76
N ARG A 188 45.96 -7.59 -15.20
CA ARG A 188 46.35 -7.16 -16.56
C ARG A 188 47.85 -7.34 -16.85
N TRP A 189 48.70 -7.32 -15.83
CA TRP A 189 50.13 -7.61 -15.98
C TRP A 189 50.39 -9.10 -16.17
N LEU A 190 49.60 -9.96 -15.51
CA LEU A 190 49.59 -11.42 -15.71
C LEU A 190 48.98 -11.82 -17.07
N ASP A 191 47.79 -11.31 -17.39
CA ASP A 191 47.01 -11.64 -18.61
C ASP A 191 47.70 -11.23 -19.92
N ARG A 192 48.59 -10.23 -19.87
CA ARG A 192 49.49 -9.90 -21.01
C ARG A 192 50.45 -11.03 -21.39
N ARG A 193 50.47 -12.14 -20.65
CA ARG A 193 51.14 -13.40 -21.05
C ARG A 193 50.22 -14.40 -21.76
N GLN A 194 48.88 -14.23 -21.80
CA GLN A 194 47.96 -15.33 -22.16
C GLN A 194 46.83 -15.08 -23.19
N SER A 195 46.25 -13.88 -23.39
CA SER A 195 45.06 -13.75 -24.26
C SER A 195 45.31 -13.22 -25.68
N GLY A 196 44.53 -13.75 -26.63
CA GLY A 196 44.50 -13.35 -28.05
C GLY A 196 43.06 -13.12 -28.55
N SER A 197 42.95 -12.65 -29.79
CA SER A 197 41.71 -12.22 -30.49
C SER A 197 40.82 -11.25 -29.70
N THR A 198 40.98 -9.96 -29.98
CA THR A 198 40.09 -8.89 -29.53
C THR A 198 39.90 -7.95 -30.71
N ASP A 199 38.67 -7.50 -30.98
CA ASP A 199 38.40 -6.65 -32.14
C ASP A 199 39.15 -5.30 -32.00
N PRO A 200 40.03 -4.93 -32.95
CA PRO A 200 40.78 -3.68 -32.88
C PRO A 200 39.91 -2.42 -32.88
N GLN A 201 38.74 -2.45 -33.54
CA GLN A 201 37.85 -1.30 -33.71
C GLN A 201 37.03 -1.04 -32.44
N VAL A 202 36.56 -2.11 -31.79
CA VAL A 202 35.89 -2.03 -30.46
C VAL A 202 36.87 -1.50 -29.41
N LEU A 203 38.11 -1.97 -29.43
CA LEU A 203 39.18 -1.48 -28.57
C LEU A 203 39.48 0.02 -28.79
N SER A 204 39.44 0.53 -30.02
CA SER A 204 39.68 1.95 -30.28
C SER A 204 38.51 2.84 -29.86
N VAL A 205 37.25 2.39 -30.01
CA VAL A 205 36.07 3.08 -29.43
C VAL A 205 36.25 3.23 -27.92
N LEU A 206 36.47 2.12 -27.22
CA LEU A 206 36.58 2.11 -25.76
C LEU A 206 37.78 2.94 -25.26
N GLN A 207 38.92 2.89 -25.96
CA GLN A 207 40.09 3.73 -25.64
C GLN A 207 39.83 5.22 -25.85
N HIS A 208 39.06 5.61 -26.89
CA HIS A 208 38.68 7.00 -27.10
C HIS A 208 37.74 7.49 -25.99
N LEU A 209 36.71 6.71 -25.64
CA LEU A 209 35.77 7.06 -24.57
C LEU A 209 36.44 7.17 -23.19
N VAL A 210 37.46 6.34 -22.92
CA VAL A 210 38.32 6.51 -21.72
C VAL A 210 39.21 7.75 -21.82
N GLY A 211 39.72 8.07 -23.02
CA GLY A 211 40.54 9.27 -23.28
C GLY A 211 39.79 10.58 -23.07
N GLU A 212 38.52 10.63 -23.50
CA GLU A 212 37.59 11.75 -23.28
C GLU A 212 36.97 11.78 -21.87
N GLY A 213 37.28 10.78 -21.01
CA GLY A 213 36.77 10.70 -19.64
C GLY A 213 35.28 10.34 -19.52
N VAL A 214 34.67 9.81 -20.59
CA VAL A 214 33.25 9.43 -20.63
C VAL A 214 33.00 8.12 -19.87
N ILE A 215 33.96 7.19 -19.89
CA ILE A 215 33.92 5.94 -19.12
C ILE A 215 35.27 5.65 -18.46
N THR A 216 35.25 4.88 -17.37
CA THR A 216 36.49 4.44 -16.71
C THR A 216 37.15 3.27 -17.44
N GLN A 217 38.43 3.02 -17.18
CA GLN A 217 39.13 1.84 -17.69
C GLN A 217 38.52 0.52 -17.16
N VAL A 218 37.88 0.55 -15.99
CA VAL A 218 37.14 -0.59 -15.40
C VAL A 218 35.86 -0.82 -16.19
N SER A 219 35.03 0.21 -16.39
CA SER A 219 33.81 0.17 -17.20
C SER A 219 34.10 -0.26 -18.65
N ALA A 220 35.19 0.22 -19.26
CA ALA A 220 35.62 -0.23 -20.58
C ALA A 220 35.97 -1.72 -20.63
N THR A 221 36.53 -2.28 -19.56
CA THR A 221 36.86 -3.72 -19.48
C THR A 221 35.59 -4.56 -19.26
N ALA A 222 34.66 -4.08 -18.43
CA ALA A 222 33.36 -4.71 -18.23
C ALA A 222 32.49 -4.66 -19.51
N ALA A 223 32.47 -3.53 -20.23
CA ALA A 223 31.81 -3.38 -21.52
C ALA A 223 32.39 -4.33 -22.58
N LEU A 224 33.73 -4.44 -22.66
CA LEU A 224 34.38 -5.39 -23.55
C LEU A 224 34.00 -6.85 -23.25
N ASN A 225 33.87 -7.21 -21.96
CA ASN A 225 33.41 -8.53 -21.54
C ASN A 225 31.95 -8.79 -21.90
N ALA A 226 31.05 -7.83 -21.66
CA ALA A 226 29.63 -7.94 -21.99
C ALA A 226 29.40 -8.04 -23.51
N TYR A 227 30.10 -7.21 -24.29
CA TYR A 227 30.15 -7.31 -25.76
C TYR A 227 30.63 -8.70 -26.23
N SER A 228 31.72 -9.22 -25.66
CA SER A 228 32.34 -10.47 -26.11
C SER A 228 31.63 -11.75 -25.63
N ARG A 229 30.92 -11.72 -24.50
CA ARG A 229 30.26 -12.90 -23.89
C ARG A 229 28.76 -12.93 -24.14
N ASP A 230 28.10 -11.79 -23.98
CA ASP A 230 26.64 -11.70 -23.96
C ASP A 230 26.06 -11.25 -25.32
N SER A 231 26.93 -11.00 -26.31
CA SER A 231 26.59 -10.54 -27.67
C SER A 231 25.75 -9.26 -27.71
N LEU A 232 25.92 -8.39 -26.70
CA LEU A 232 25.24 -7.11 -26.65
C LEU A 232 25.85 -6.09 -27.64
N PRO A 233 25.03 -5.20 -28.24
CA PRO A 233 25.52 -4.01 -28.92
C PRO A 233 26.48 -3.20 -28.04
N LEU A 234 27.45 -2.52 -28.64
CA LEU A 234 28.55 -1.92 -27.88
C LEU A 234 28.08 -0.76 -27.00
N ASP A 235 27.11 0.06 -27.44
CA ASP A 235 26.50 1.12 -26.64
C ASP A 235 25.73 0.57 -25.42
N GLU A 236 25.06 -0.58 -25.54
CA GLU A 236 24.39 -1.25 -24.42
C GLU A 236 25.39 -1.88 -23.44
N ALA A 237 26.45 -2.48 -23.96
CA ALA A 237 27.57 -2.99 -23.16
C ALA A 237 28.26 -1.87 -22.40
N ILE A 238 28.40 -0.67 -22.99
CA ILE A 238 28.92 0.53 -22.33
C ILE A 238 27.94 1.07 -21.28
N ALA A 239 26.65 1.15 -21.58
CA ALA A 239 25.63 1.68 -20.67
C ALA A 239 25.50 0.82 -19.39
N SER A 240 25.42 -0.50 -19.56
CA SER A 240 25.35 -1.46 -18.45
C SER A 240 26.62 -1.47 -17.57
N ALA A 241 27.79 -1.17 -18.15
CA ALA A 241 29.07 -1.16 -17.46
C ALA A 241 29.49 0.19 -16.84
N SER A 242 28.80 1.29 -17.15
CA SER A 242 29.19 2.65 -16.71
C SER A 242 28.13 3.42 -15.92
N LEU A 243 26.87 2.95 -15.88
CA LEU A 243 25.73 3.67 -15.28
C LEU A 243 25.48 5.08 -15.85
N MET A 244 26.17 5.46 -16.94
CA MET A 244 26.04 6.77 -17.57
C MET A 244 24.72 6.87 -18.34
N PRO A 245 24.04 8.04 -18.34
CA PRO A 245 22.82 8.23 -19.14
C PRO A 245 23.08 7.97 -20.62
N ARG A 246 22.22 7.19 -21.29
CA ARG A 246 22.43 6.77 -22.70
C ARG A 246 22.62 7.92 -23.68
N LEU A 247 22.00 9.07 -23.41
CA LEU A 247 22.19 10.31 -24.19
C LEU A 247 23.64 10.83 -24.15
N VAL A 248 24.37 10.64 -23.05
CA VAL A 248 25.78 11.02 -22.92
C VAL A 248 26.65 10.08 -23.75
N ILE A 249 26.36 8.77 -23.71
CA ILE A 249 27.06 7.75 -24.50
C ILE A 249 26.87 8.02 -26.00
N ALA A 250 25.64 8.23 -26.47
CA ALA A 250 25.35 8.50 -27.87
C ALA A 250 26.06 9.76 -28.41
N LYS A 251 26.16 10.83 -27.60
CA LYS A 251 26.94 12.04 -27.94
C LYS A 251 28.45 11.79 -27.99
N ALA A 252 28.97 10.92 -27.12
CA ALA A 252 30.38 10.54 -27.15
C ALA A 252 30.72 9.66 -28.37
N LEU A 253 29.82 8.77 -28.78
CA LEU A 253 29.96 7.98 -30.01
C LEU A 253 29.88 8.87 -31.27
N SER A 254 29.00 9.87 -31.28
CA SER A 254 28.97 10.95 -32.30
C SER A 254 30.34 11.62 -32.46
N SER A 255 31.00 11.98 -31.35
CA SER A 255 32.35 12.53 -31.36
C SER A 255 33.39 11.56 -31.93
N TYR A 256 33.35 10.27 -31.54
CA TYR A 256 34.27 9.24 -32.04
C TYR A 256 34.15 9.00 -33.54
N ASN A 257 32.92 8.78 -34.04
CA ASN A 257 32.69 8.49 -35.45
C ASN A 257 32.78 9.73 -36.36
N GLY A 258 32.86 10.94 -35.79
CA GLY A 258 32.86 12.19 -36.55
C GLY A 258 31.51 12.50 -37.22
N LEU A 259 30.42 11.95 -36.68
CA LEU A 259 29.07 12.05 -37.24
C LEU A 259 28.20 13.00 -36.42
N PRO A 260 27.28 13.76 -37.03
CA PRO A 260 26.37 14.62 -36.27
C PRO A 260 25.40 13.80 -35.41
N PHE A 261 25.06 14.32 -34.23
CA PHE A 261 24.02 13.76 -33.38
C PHE A 261 22.66 14.38 -33.72
N GLU A 262 21.65 13.56 -33.97
CA GLU A 262 20.24 13.98 -34.11
C GLU A 262 19.38 13.32 -33.02
N SER A 263 18.39 14.07 -32.52
CA SER A 263 17.39 13.51 -31.59
C SER A 263 16.16 13.05 -32.37
N LEU A 264 15.61 11.90 -31.97
CA LEU A 264 14.39 11.33 -32.57
C LEU A 264 13.13 11.60 -31.72
N GLN A 265 13.23 12.52 -30.76
CA GLN A 265 12.09 13.00 -29.98
C GLN A 265 11.09 13.75 -30.87
N LEU A 266 9.79 13.62 -30.55
CA LEU A 266 8.74 14.34 -31.24
C LEU A 266 8.92 15.86 -31.07
N VAL A 267 8.85 16.59 -32.18
CA VAL A 267 9.00 18.05 -32.19
C VAL A 267 7.63 18.69 -31.98
N GLU A 268 7.51 19.52 -30.95
CA GLU A 268 6.30 20.29 -30.69
C GLU A 268 6.12 21.41 -31.74
N GLN A 269 4.97 21.44 -32.42
CA GLN A 269 4.61 22.52 -33.33
C GLN A 269 3.23 23.09 -32.96
N HIS A 270 3.16 24.39 -32.70
CA HIS A 270 1.88 25.08 -32.48
C HIS A 270 1.27 25.44 -33.84
N ILE A 271 0.16 24.79 -34.20
CA ILE A 271 -0.55 25.02 -35.45
C ILE A 271 -1.87 25.74 -35.14
N LYS A 272 -2.05 26.92 -35.75
CA LYS A 272 -3.33 27.64 -35.71
C LYS A 272 -4.33 26.96 -36.63
N ARG A 273 -5.49 26.58 -36.08
CA ARG A 273 -6.64 26.12 -36.86
C ARG A 273 -7.91 26.79 -36.37
N LEU A 274 -8.87 26.95 -37.28
CA LEU A 274 -10.23 27.33 -36.92
C LEU A 274 -10.92 26.12 -36.27
N ASP A 275 -11.62 26.34 -35.16
CA ASP A 275 -12.46 25.34 -34.51
C ASP A 275 -13.81 25.17 -35.23
N ALA A 276 -14.70 24.34 -34.67
CA ALA A 276 -16.02 24.08 -35.23
C ALA A 276 -16.98 25.30 -35.19
N LEU A 277 -16.59 26.39 -34.52
CA LEU A 277 -17.32 27.65 -34.42
C LEU A 277 -16.65 28.79 -35.21
N GLY A 278 -15.51 28.52 -35.86
CA GLY A 278 -14.76 29.49 -36.65
C GLY A 278 -13.83 30.40 -35.84
N GLN A 279 -13.48 30.05 -34.59
CA GLN A 279 -12.46 30.76 -33.81
C GLN A 279 -11.07 30.15 -34.04
N GLU A 280 -10.03 31.00 -34.12
CA GLU A 280 -8.64 30.52 -34.14
C GLU A 280 -8.26 29.92 -32.79
N VAL A 281 -7.96 28.62 -32.79
CA VAL A 281 -7.42 27.88 -31.65
C VAL A 281 -6.02 27.40 -32.01
N GLU A 282 -5.04 27.75 -31.17
CA GLU A 282 -3.71 27.14 -31.22
C GLU A 282 -3.81 25.70 -30.71
N ARG A 283 -3.45 24.74 -31.56
CA ARG A 283 -3.21 23.35 -31.14
C ARG A 283 -1.73 23.05 -31.22
N THR A 284 -1.16 22.58 -30.13
CA THR A 284 0.06 21.79 -30.17
C THR A 284 -0.21 20.52 -30.97
N VAL A 285 0.63 20.28 -31.98
CA VAL A 285 0.70 19.04 -32.75
C VAL A 285 2.14 18.55 -32.69
N PHE A 286 2.32 17.28 -32.34
CA PHE A 286 3.64 16.66 -32.30
C PHE A 286 4.00 16.12 -33.68
N VAL A 287 5.08 16.61 -34.27
CA VAL A 287 5.58 16.16 -35.56
C VAL A 287 6.71 15.15 -35.37
N ASP A 288 6.62 14.05 -36.11
CA ASP A 288 7.63 13.01 -36.15
C ASP A 288 8.86 13.47 -36.95
N PRO A 289 10.09 13.50 -36.37
CA PRO A 289 11.30 13.70 -37.16
C PRO A 289 11.60 12.52 -38.10
N VAL A 290 11.00 11.35 -37.87
CA VAL A 290 11.09 10.16 -38.73
C VAL A 290 9.91 10.15 -39.70
N HIS A 291 10.20 10.20 -41.00
CA HIS A 291 9.18 10.16 -42.04
C HIS A 291 8.63 8.73 -42.23
N GLU A 292 7.32 8.55 -42.07
CA GLU A 292 6.64 7.25 -42.12
C GLU A 292 6.89 6.50 -43.45
N GLN A 293 7.00 7.22 -44.58
CA GLN A 293 7.37 6.61 -45.87
C GLN A 293 8.82 6.11 -45.90
N THR A 294 9.74 6.85 -45.28
CA THR A 294 11.17 6.52 -45.27
C THR A 294 11.49 5.33 -44.37
N VAL A 295 10.86 5.23 -43.20
CA VAL A 295 11.17 4.16 -42.25
C VAL A 295 10.83 2.76 -42.80
N THR A 296 9.80 2.67 -43.67
CA THR A 296 9.38 1.40 -44.31
C THR A 296 10.41 0.77 -45.26
N LEU A 297 11.51 1.47 -45.53
CA LEU A 297 12.67 0.90 -46.24
C LEU A 297 13.37 -0.21 -45.44
N MET A 298 13.10 -0.36 -44.13
CA MET A 298 13.58 -1.46 -43.28
C MET A 298 12.43 -2.14 -42.53
N THR A 299 12.59 -3.44 -42.26
CA THR A 299 11.75 -4.14 -41.28
C THR A 299 12.23 -3.86 -39.85
N LEU A 300 11.35 -4.05 -38.85
CA LEU A 300 11.71 -3.90 -37.43
C LEU A 300 12.88 -4.81 -37.02
N GLU A 301 12.95 -6.02 -37.59
CA GLU A 301 14.03 -6.98 -37.34
C GLU A 301 15.37 -6.49 -37.92
N GLN A 302 15.36 -5.97 -39.15
CA GLN A 302 16.55 -5.36 -39.76
C GLN A 302 17.01 -4.12 -39.00
N ALA A 303 16.08 -3.26 -38.57
CA ALA A 303 16.42 -2.04 -37.84
C ALA A 303 17.14 -2.33 -36.52
N ARG A 304 16.69 -3.37 -35.79
CA ARG A 304 17.35 -3.87 -34.59
C ARG A 304 18.67 -4.56 -34.89
N GLN A 305 18.73 -5.41 -35.92
CA GLN A 305 19.94 -6.12 -36.33
C GLN A 305 21.10 -5.16 -36.63
N TYR A 306 20.83 -4.06 -37.34
CA TYR A 306 21.84 -3.06 -37.71
C TYR A 306 21.94 -1.89 -36.71
N SER A 307 21.17 -1.91 -35.61
CA SER A 307 21.04 -0.79 -34.66
C SER A 307 20.82 0.57 -35.36
N ALA A 308 19.97 0.59 -36.38
CA ALA A 308 19.82 1.69 -37.33
C ALA A 308 18.36 1.95 -37.74
N ILE A 309 18.00 3.21 -37.94
CA ILE A 309 16.66 3.65 -38.38
C ILE A 309 16.73 4.66 -39.55
N PRO A 310 16.01 4.44 -40.66
CA PRO A 310 15.88 5.46 -41.72
C PRO A 310 15.02 6.63 -41.23
N ILE A 311 15.58 7.84 -41.18
CA ILE A 311 14.92 9.04 -40.64
C ILE A 311 14.15 9.78 -41.73
N ARG A 312 14.84 10.18 -42.82
CA ARG A 312 14.28 10.97 -43.93
C ARG A 312 15.02 10.72 -45.24
N ASP A 313 14.28 10.65 -46.35
CA ASP A 313 14.78 10.58 -47.73
C ASP A 313 14.45 11.92 -48.41
N ASP A 314 15.46 12.66 -48.86
CA ASP A 314 15.28 13.92 -49.61
C ASP A 314 15.30 13.72 -51.14
N GLY A 315 15.40 12.48 -51.60
CA GLY A 315 15.50 12.08 -53.01
C GLY A 315 16.93 12.04 -53.55
N VAL A 316 17.92 12.54 -52.80
CA VAL A 316 19.35 12.54 -53.16
C VAL A 316 20.15 11.70 -52.16
N GLN A 317 19.92 11.88 -50.86
CA GLN A 317 20.52 11.09 -49.78
C GLN A 317 19.49 10.64 -48.75
N LEU A 318 19.68 9.43 -48.24
CA LEU A 318 18.88 8.83 -47.18
C LEU A 318 19.59 9.07 -45.84
N THR A 319 18.99 9.87 -44.96
CA THR A 319 19.52 10.05 -43.60
C THR A 319 19.16 8.85 -42.73
N VAL A 320 20.17 8.16 -42.19
CA VAL A 320 20.00 6.97 -41.34
C VAL A 320 20.64 7.23 -39.97
N GLY A 321 19.85 7.09 -38.91
CA GLY A 321 20.30 7.21 -37.54
C GLY A 321 20.83 5.90 -37.00
N PHE A 322 22.01 5.91 -36.37
CA PHE A 322 22.66 4.75 -35.75
C PHE A 322 22.77 4.92 -34.23
N ALA A 323 22.46 3.86 -33.49
CA ALA A 323 22.57 3.83 -32.03
C ALA A 323 23.92 3.27 -31.52
N ASP A 324 24.59 2.45 -32.33
CA ASP A 324 25.89 1.82 -32.05
C ASP A 324 26.98 2.41 -32.98
N PRO A 325 28.30 2.31 -32.67
CA PRO A 325 29.35 2.91 -33.50
C PRO A 325 29.34 2.41 -34.93
N VAL A 326 29.39 3.35 -35.87
CA VAL A 326 29.30 3.05 -37.30
C VAL A 326 30.66 2.60 -37.84
N PHE A 327 30.80 1.31 -38.17
CA PHE A 327 32.00 0.77 -38.81
C PHE A 327 31.85 0.72 -40.34
N SER A 328 32.99 0.63 -41.05
CA SER A 328 33.03 0.81 -42.52
C SER A 328 32.35 -0.30 -43.32
N ASP A 329 32.06 -1.44 -42.70
CA ASP A 329 31.45 -2.59 -43.36
C ASP A 329 29.92 -2.64 -43.18
N ASP A 330 29.40 -2.13 -42.06
CA ASP A 330 27.96 -1.98 -41.82
C ASP A 330 27.33 -0.99 -42.81
N LEU A 331 28.01 0.14 -43.06
CA LEU A 331 27.60 1.11 -44.09
C LEU A 331 27.52 0.49 -45.48
N LYS A 332 28.45 -0.41 -45.85
CA LYS A 332 28.42 -1.10 -47.15
C LYS A 332 27.24 -2.05 -47.26
N HIS A 333 26.96 -2.81 -46.20
CA HIS A 333 25.81 -3.72 -46.17
C HIS A 333 24.48 -2.97 -46.21
N LEU A 334 24.33 -1.90 -45.42
CA LEU A 334 23.13 -1.05 -45.46
C LEU A 334 22.96 -0.34 -46.81
N HIS A 335 24.04 0.13 -47.45
CA HIS A 335 23.96 0.72 -48.79
C HIS A 335 23.50 -0.30 -49.84
N GLN A 336 23.95 -1.56 -49.76
CA GLN A 336 23.48 -2.65 -50.63
C GLN A 336 22.02 -3.04 -50.35
N LEU A 337 21.61 -3.05 -49.08
CA LEU A 337 20.24 -3.37 -48.65
C LEU A 337 19.23 -2.30 -49.12
N LEU A 338 19.53 -1.03 -48.85
CA LEU A 338 18.65 0.11 -49.05
C LEU A 338 18.72 0.70 -50.47
N LYS A 339 19.81 0.45 -51.21
CA LYS A 339 20.04 0.95 -52.58
C LYS A 339 19.91 2.48 -52.69
N ARG A 340 20.31 3.18 -51.63
CA ARG A 340 20.33 4.63 -51.49
C ARG A 340 21.71 5.06 -50.99
N ASP A 341 22.14 6.26 -51.39
CA ASP A 341 23.30 6.88 -50.76
C ASP A 341 22.94 7.28 -49.32
N ILE A 342 23.80 6.93 -48.35
CA ILE A 342 23.48 7.03 -46.93
C ILE A 342 24.23 8.21 -46.32
N ASN A 343 23.48 9.09 -45.66
CA ASN A 343 24.00 10.12 -44.78
C ASN A 343 23.86 9.64 -43.32
N PRO A 344 24.92 9.08 -42.70
CA PRO A 344 24.82 8.51 -41.36
C PRO A 344 24.85 9.60 -40.27
N VAL A 345 23.94 9.49 -39.30
CA VAL A 345 23.89 10.34 -38.10
C VAL A 345 23.83 9.45 -36.86
N MET A 346 24.28 9.94 -35.71
CA MET A 346 24.14 9.22 -34.44
C MET A 346 22.86 9.62 -33.73
N VAL A 347 22.19 8.64 -33.11
CA VAL A 347 20.95 8.83 -32.34
C VAL A 347 21.05 8.13 -30.98
N CYS A 348 20.23 8.52 -30.01
CA CYS A 348 20.16 7.80 -28.74
C CYS A 348 19.35 6.50 -28.90
N ARG A 349 19.85 5.37 -28.39
CA ARG A 349 19.16 4.06 -28.50
C ARG A 349 17.73 4.07 -27.97
N GLU A 350 17.47 4.73 -26.83
CA GLU A 350 16.11 4.84 -26.28
C GLU A 350 15.18 5.62 -27.21
N GLU A 351 15.69 6.66 -27.88
CA GLU A 351 14.92 7.43 -28.86
C GLU A 351 14.73 6.65 -30.17
N MET A 352 15.70 5.82 -30.55
CA MET A 352 15.60 4.91 -31.70
C MET A 352 14.57 3.80 -31.44
N GLU A 353 14.60 3.10 -30.31
CA GLU A 353 13.62 2.06 -30.00
C GLU A 353 12.20 2.63 -29.84
N ASP A 354 12.05 3.83 -29.24
CA ASP A 354 10.76 4.55 -29.25
C ASP A 354 10.34 4.90 -30.68
N ALA A 355 11.24 5.39 -31.52
CA ALA A 355 11.00 5.68 -32.95
C ALA A 355 10.59 4.44 -33.76
N LEU A 356 11.26 3.30 -33.56
CA LEU A 356 10.92 2.02 -34.18
C LEU A 356 9.55 1.54 -33.69
N GLN A 357 9.28 1.59 -32.39
CA GLN A 357 8.01 1.16 -31.80
C GLN A 357 6.82 2.03 -32.25
N ARG A 358 7.04 3.34 -32.44
CA ARG A 358 6.00 4.29 -32.86
C ARG A 358 5.80 4.40 -34.37
N THR A 359 6.70 3.88 -35.20
CA THR A 359 6.58 3.94 -36.67
C THR A 359 6.44 2.56 -37.33
N LEU A 360 7.31 1.59 -37.04
CA LEU A 360 7.29 0.21 -37.57
C LEU A 360 6.58 -0.78 -36.64
N GLY A 361 6.53 -0.51 -35.34
CA GLY A 361 5.87 -1.34 -34.34
C GLY A 361 4.35 -1.16 -34.30
N ARG A 362 3.65 -2.05 -33.58
CA ARG A 362 2.24 -1.84 -33.22
C ARG A 362 2.19 -0.65 -32.25
N LYS A 363 1.77 0.52 -32.75
CA LYS A 363 1.63 1.77 -31.98
C LYS A 363 0.92 1.47 -30.65
N THR A 364 1.57 1.82 -29.54
CA THR A 364 1.00 1.62 -28.19
C THR A 364 -0.10 2.64 -27.95
N ILE A 365 -0.98 2.43 -26.96
CA ILE A 365 -2.03 3.42 -26.69
C ILE A 365 -1.47 4.77 -26.23
N GLY A 366 -0.37 4.78 -25.47
CA GLY A 366 0.36 6.00 -25.13
C GLY A 366 0.92 6.72 -26.36
N THR A 367 1.44 5.96 -27.34
CA THR A 367 1.88 6.49 -28.63
C THR A 367 0.74 7.13 -29.41
N TYR A 368 -0.42 6.46 -29.49
CA TYR A 368 -1.59 7.01 -30.19
C TYR A 368 -2.11 8.30 -29.56
N LEU A 369 -2.20 8.35 -28.22
CA LEU A 369 -2.65 9.52 -27.48
C LEU A 369 -1.68 10.70 -27.62
N LEU A 370 -0.37 10.43 -27.66
CA LEU A 370 0.68 11.43 -27.85
C LEU A 370 0.69 11.99 -29.28
N LEU A 371 0.57 11.15 -30.31
CA LEU A 371 0.54 11.58 -31.72
C LEU A 371 -0.71 12.40 -32.06
N ASP A 372 -1.89 12.00 -31.56
CA ASP A 372 -3.14 12.75 -31.76
C ASP A 372 -3.24 13.99 -30.83
N GLY A 373 -2.20 14.29 -30.03
CA GLY A 373 -2.07 15.51 -29.23
C GLY A 373 -2.96 15.57 -27.98
N LEU A 374 -3.42 14.43 -27.47
CA LEU A 374 -4.29 14.36 -26.29
C LEU A 374 -3.51 14.35 -24.97
N ILE A 375 -2.27 13.89 -24.99
CA ILE A 375 -1.37 13.91 -23.83
C ILE A 375 0.02 14.41 -24.25
N SER A 376 0.72 15.10 -23.36
CA SER A 376 2.13 15.44 -23.54
C SER A 376 3.06 14.28 -23.18
N ARG A 377 4.33 14.36 -23.62
CA ARG A 377 5.37 13.39 -23.22
C ARG A 377 5.57 13.37 -21.70
N VAL A 378 5.40 14.51 -21.02
CA VAL A 378 5.48 14.60 -19.55
C VAL A 378 4.33 13.85 -18.89
N GLN A 379 3.10 14.04 -19.36
CA GLN A 379 1.92 13.32 -18.86
C GLN A 379 2.01 11.82 -19.11
N LEU A 380 2.51 11.41 -20.28
CA LEU A 380 2.76 10.00 -20.60
C LEU A 380 3.80 9.38 -19.65
N ASN A 381 4.92 10.07 -19.40
CA ASN A 381 5.95 9.59 -18.48
C ASN A 381 5.42 9.47 -17.04
N GLN A 382 4.69 10.47 -16.55
CA GLN A 382 4.05 10.44 -15.23
C GLN A 382 3.07 9.26 -15.10
N ALA A 383 2.27 8.98 -16.13
CA ALA A 383 1.35 7.85 -16.13
C ALA A 383 2.06 6.49 -16.25
N LEU A 384 3.18 6.41 -16.98
CA LEU A 384 4.04 5.23 -17.04
C LEU A 384 4.70 4.94 -15.69
N ASP A 385 5.16 5.97 -14.96
CA ASP A 385 5.75 5.78 -13.64
C ASP A 385 4.72 5.35 -12.60
N ILE A 386 3.48 5.83 -12.68
CA ILE A 386 2.36 5.31 -11.86
C ILE A 386 2.06 3.86 -12.23
N ALA A 387 1.91 3.55 -13.52
CA ALA A 387 1.67 2.18 -13.99
C ALA A 387 2.78 1.20 -13.56
N ARG A 388 4.04 1.66 -13.51
CA ARG A 388 5.18 0.90 -12.97
C ARG A 388 5.09 0.74 -11.45
N ARG A 389 4.80 1.81 -10.70
CA ARG A 389 4.77 1.81 -9.22
C ARG A 389 3.56 1.07 -8.64
N THR A 390 2.42 1.05 -9.33
CA THR A 390 1.19 0.42 -8.80
C THR A 390 0.77 -0.82 -9.59
N GLY A 391 1.49 -1.19 -10.67
CA GLY A 391 1.20 -2.36 -11.50
C GLY A 391 -0.06 -2.23 -12.38
N VAL A 392 -0.73 -1.08 -12.41
CA VAL A 392 -1.96 -0.88 -13.19
C VAL A 392 -1.69 -0.63 -14.67
N ARG A 393 -2.71 -0.85 -15.51
CA ARG A 393 -2.63 -0.54 -16.95
C ARG A 393 -2.46 0.96 -17.17
N LEU A 394 -1.65 1.35 -18.17
CA LEU A 394 -1.38 2.76 -18.52
C LEU A 394 -2.66 3.60 -18.70
N GLY A 395 -3.71 3.05 -19.32
CA GLY A 395 -5.00 3.74 -19.47
C GLY A 395 -5.62 4.13 -18.13
N GLN A 396 -5.56 3.25 -17.13
CA GLN A 396 -6.08 3.50 -15.78
C GLN A 396 -5.28 4.58 -15.04
N ALA A 397 -3.96 4.62 -15.24
CA ALA A 397 -3.10 5.68 -14.70
C ALA A 397 -3.39 7.04 -15.34
N LEU A 398 -3.65 7.09 -16.66
CA LEU A 398 -4.01 8.30 -17.39
C LEU A 398 -5.39 8.86 -16.97
N ILE A 399 -6.39 7.98 -16.77
CA ILE A 399 -7.72 8.36 -16.27
C ILE A 399 -7.65 8.85 -14.83
N ASN A 400 -6.97 8.15 -13.92
CA ASN A 400 -6.87 8.56 -12.51
C ASN A 400 -6.11 9.88 -12.29
N ARG A 401 -5.26 10.30 -13.23
CA ARG A 401 -4.64 11.63 -13.22
C ARG A 401 -5.48 12.71 -13.92
N GLY A 402 -6.64 12.37 -14.47
CA GLY A 402 -7.49 13.28 -15.23
C GLY A 402 -6.87 13.77 -16.54
N PHE A 403 -5.86 13.07 -17.07
CA PHE A 403 -5.19 13.45 -18.32
C PHE A 403 -6.02 13.09 -19.56
N ILE A 404 -6.85 12.04 -19.47
CA ILE A 404 -7.82 11.65 -20.49
C ILE A 404 -9.13 11.19 -19.83
N THR A 405 -10.24 11.23 -20.59
CA THR A 405 -11.51 10.62 -20.20
C THR A 405 -11.61 9.15 -20.63
N ASP A 406 -12.57 8.41 -20.06
CA ASP A 406 -12.89 7.03 -20.44
C ASP A 406 -13.19 6.91 -21.94
N ASP A 407 -14.10 7.76 -22.46
CA ASP A 407 -14.43 7.85 -23.89
C ASP A 407 -13.20 8.08 -24.79
N GLN A 408 -12.22 8.86 -24.31
CA GLN A 408 -11.00 9.10 -25.06
C GLN A 408 -10.18 7.81 -25.11
N LEU A 409 -9.91 7.17 -23.96
CA LEU A 409 -9.18 5.90 -23.91
C LEU A 409 -9.83 4.84 -24.81
N TYR A 410 -11.13 4.62 -24.67
CA TYR A 410 -11.88 3.60 -25.42
C TYR A 410 -11.93 3.85 -26.93
N ARG A 411 -11.94 5.12 -27.38
CA ARG A 411 -11.78 5.46 -28.81
C ARG A 411 -10.43 5.00 -29.38
N TYR A 412 -9.35 5.01 -28.59
CA TYR A 412 -8.04 4.49 -29.05
C TYR A 412 -7.90 2.99 -28.87
N LEU A 413 -8.50 2.39 -27.83
CA LEU A 413 -8.61 0.93 -27.72
C LEU A 413 -9.36 0.34 -28.92
N ALA A 414 -10.46 0.96 -29.35
CA ALA A 414 -11.21 0.58 -30.55
C ALA A 414 -10.33 0.62 -31.83
N LYS A 415 -9.62 1.73 -32.06
CA LYS A 415 -8.62 1.86 -33.15
C LYS A 415 -7.55 0.74 -33.08
N GLN A 416 -6.98 0.50 -31.89
CA GLN A 416 -5.88 -0.45 -31.70
C GLN A 416 -6.31 -1.93 -31.82
N SER A 417 -7.54 -2.25 -31.42
CA SER A 417 -8.14 -3.59 -31.50
C SER A 417 -8.87 -3.85 -32.83
N SER A 418 -9.09 -2.82 -33.65
CA SER A 418 -9.91 -2.88 -34.87
C SER A 418 -11.36 -3.34 -34.61
N LEU A 419 -11.90 -2.99 -33.44
CA LEU A 419 -13.29 -3.24 -33.07
C LEU A 419 -14.13 -1.95 -33.17
N PRO A 420 -15.41 -2.03 -33.53
CA PRO A 420 -16.32 -0.88 -33.43
C PRO A 420 -16.54 -0.53 -31.95
N LEU A 421 -16.44 0.76 -31.61
CA LEU A 421 -16.91 1.30 -30.33
C LEU A 421 -18.43 1.53 -30.43
N VAL A 422 -19.18 1.09 -29.42
CA VAL A 422 -20.64 1.13 -29.40
C VAL A 422 -21.11 1.78 -28.10
N ASP A 423 -22.07 2.70 -28.24
CA ASP A 423 -22.85 3.27 -27.13
C ASP A 423 -24.02 2.31 -26.82
N LEU A 424 -24.12 1.85 -25.57
CA LEU A 424 -25.16 0.91 -25.14
C LEU A 424 -26.48 1.60 -24.76
N ASP A 425 -26.47 2.88 -24.43
CA ASP A 425 -27.67 3.66 -24.10
C ASP A 425 -28.44 4.09 -25.34
N ALA A 426 -27.74 4.27 -26.47
CA ALA A 426 -28.37 4.41 -27.79
C ALA A 426 -29.05 3.11 -28.30
N LEU A 427 -28.80 1.95 -27.67
CA LEU A 427 -29.27 0.64 -28.14
C LEU A 427 -30.39 0.01 -27.30
N SER A 428 -31.32 -0.63 -28.00
CA SER A 428 -32.34 -1.52 -27.43
C SER A 428 -31.81 -2.95 -27.32
N ILE A 429 -31.14 -3.26 -26.21
CA ILE A 429 -30.61 -4.60 -25.90
C ILE A 429 -31.77 -5.60 -25.70
N ASP A 430 -31.70 -6.80 -26.32
CA ASP A 430 -32.66 -7.86 -26.05
C ASP A 430 -32.45 -8.43 -24.63
N PHE A 431 -33.36 -8.08 -23.72
CA PHE A 431 -33.36 -8.55 -22.34
C PHE A 431 -33.32 -10.08 -22.22
N LYS A 432 -33.93 -10.85 -23.13
CA LYS A 432 -33.89 -12.32 -23.08
C LYS A 432 -32.50 -12.85 -23.46
N LEU A 433 -31.84 -12.19 -24.41
CA LEU A 433 -30.48 -12.52 -24.80
C LEU A 433 -29.47 -12.12 -23.71
N ALA A 434 -29.62 -10.94 -23.10
CA ALA A 434 -28.80 -10.52 -21.97
C ALA A 434 -28.89 -11.51 -20.79
N ASN A 435 -30.12 -11.93 -20.41
CA ASN A 435 -30.34 -12.94 -19.36
C ASN A 435 -29.91 -14.37 -19.73
N SER A 436 -29.44 -14.64 -20.95
CA SER A 436 -28.85 -15.95 -21.29
C SER A 436 -27.49 -16.17 -20.60
N LEU A 437 -26.84 -15.11 -20.13
CA LEU A 437 -25.71 -15.17 -19.21
C LEU A 437 -26.13 -14.69 -17.81
N PRO A 438 -25.70 -15.35 -16.72
CA PRO A 438 -25.87 -14.83 -15.37
C PRO A 438 -25.18 -13.47 -15.21
N HIS A 439 -25.83 -12.51 -14.55
CA HIS A 439 -25.30 -11.16 -14.34
C HIS A 439 -23.92 -11.13 -13.69
N ALA A 440 -23.69 -12.01 -12.70
CA ALA A 440 -22.39 -12.16 -12.05
C ALA A 440 -21.30 -12.64 -13.02
N PHE A 441 -21.63 -13.53 -13.97
CA PHE A 441 -20.70 -13.98 -15.00
C PHE A 441 -20.42 -12.88 -16.03
N ALA A 442 -21.45 -12.13 -16.44
CA ALA A 442 -21.34 -11.00 -17.35
C ALA A 442 -20.39 -9.92 -16.78
N ARG A 443 -20.63 -9.48 -15.53
CA ARG A 443 -19.76 -8.51 -14.85
C ARG A 443 -18.34 -9.04 -14.64
N GLN A 444 -18.17 -10.25 -14.10
CA GLN A 444 -16.84 -10.83 -13.83
C GLN A 444 -15.97 -10.95 -15.09
N ASN A 445 -16.57 -11.21 -16.25
CA ASN A 445 -15.83 -11.35 -17.51
C ASN A 445 -15.84 -10.08 -18.36
N GLY A 446 -16.56 -9.03 -17.96
CA GLY A 446 -16.67 -7.78 -18.71
C GLY A 446 -17.35 -7.95 -20.07
N VAL A 447 -18.36 -8.81 -20.18
CA VAL A 447 -19.03 -9.18 -21.45
C VAL A 447 -20.55 -9.21 -21.35
N LEU A 448 -21.24 -8.69 -22.36
CA LEU A 448 -22.71 -8.60 -22.41
C LEU A 448 -23.24 -8.91 -23.83
N PRO A 449 -24.10 -9.93 -24.01
CA PRO A 449 -24.80 -10.18 -25.27
C PRO A 449 -25.84 -9.09 -25.55
N ILE A 450 -25.70 -8.37 -26.67
CA ILE A 450 -26.57 -7.22 -26.98
C ILE A 450 -27.60 -7.49 -28.09
N GLU A 451 -27.23 -8.27 -29.11
CA GLU A 451 -28.07 -8.55 -30.28
C GLU A 451 -27.79 -9.97 -30.83
N ARG A 452 -28.79 -10.62 -31.42
CA ARG A 452 -28.61 -11.85 -32.20
C ARG A 452 -29.12 -11.62 -33.63
N SER A 453 -28.24 -11.75 -34.62
CA SER A 453 -28.58 -11.62 -36.05
C SER A 453 -27.97 -12.77 -36.86
N SER A 454 -28.80 -13.42 -37.68
CA SER A 454 -28.37 -14.45 -38.66
C SER A 454 -27.47 -15.57 -38.11
N GLY A 455 -27.70 -16.02 -36.87
CA GLY A 455 -26.89 -17.06 -36.20
C GLY A 455 -25.53 -16.58 -35.68
N THR A 456 -25.37 -15.26 -35.51
CA THR A 456 -24.24 -14.61 -34.84
C THR A 456 -24.77 -13.74 -33.71
N ILE A 457 -24.14 -13.81 -32.54
CA ILE A 457 -24.42 -12.96 -31.39
C ILE A 457 -23.41 -11.82 -31.37
N THR A 458 -23.88 -10.59 -31.29
CA THR A 458 -23.07 -9.42 -31.01
C THR A 458 -22.82 -9.35 -29.50
N LEU A 459 -21.55 -9.41 -29.10
CA LEU A 459 -21.11 -9.39 -27.72
C LEU A 459 -20.35 -8.08 -27.46
N ALA A 460 -20.90 -7.24 -26.59
CA ALA A 460 -20.19 -6.11 -26.03
C ALA A 460 -19.12 -6.61 -25.04
N THR A 461 -17.92 -6.01 -25.08
CA THR A 461 -16.85 -6.25 -24.10
C THR A 461 -16.19 -4.94 -23.69
N VAL A 462 -15.77 -4.84 -22.43
CA VAL A 462 -14.93 -3.73 -21.91
C VAL A 462 -13.45 -3.99 -22.13
N ASP A 463 -13.02 -5.26 -22.16
CA ASP A 463 -11.62 -5.62 -22.43
C ASP A 463 -11.52 -6.42 -23.73
N PRO A 464 -10.99 -5.84 -24.82
CA PRO A 464 -10.81 -6.54 -26.09
C PRO A 464 -9.69 -7.59 -26.03
N PHE A 465 -8.90 -7.61 -24.96
CA PHE A 465 -7.84 -8.58 -24.72
C PHE A 465 -8.25 -9.70 -23.75
N ASN A 466 -9.46 -9.68 -23.17
CA ASN A 466 -10.00 -10.78 -22.37
C ASN A 466 -10.51 -11.94 -23.24
N THR A 467 -9.58 -12.61 -23.92
CA THR A 467 -9.88 -13.77 -24.78
C THR A 467 -10.54 -14.91 -23.99
N ALA A 468 -10.12 -15.15 -22.74
CA ALA A 468 -10.66 -16.19 -21.88
C ALA A 468 -12.15 -15.98 -21.57
N GLY A 469 -12.58 -14.77 -21.21
CA GLY A 469 -13.99 -14.45 -20.94
C GLY A 469 -14.87 -14.55 -22.19
N VAL A 470 -14.34 -14.11 -23.34
CA VAL A 470 -15.01 -14.25 -24.65
C VAL A 470 -15.15 -15.72 -25.05
N ASP A 471 -14.12 -16.55 -24.87
CA ASP A 471 -14.13 -17.96 -25.23
C ASP A 471 -15.06 -18.78 -24.32
N GLN A 472 -15.07 -18.52 -23.01
CA GLN A 472 -16.05 -19.09 -22.09
C GLN A 472 -17.49 -18.70 -22.47
N THR A 473 -17.70 -17.46 -22.90
CA THR A 473 -19.00 -16.99 -23.40
C THR A 473 -19.41 -17.71 -24.68
N ARG A 474 -18.48 -17.93 -25.62
CA ARG A 474 -18.72 -18.70 -26.84
C ARG A 474 -19.13 -20.15 -26.53
N LEU A 475 -18.48 -20.79 -25.57
CA LEU A 475 -18.82 -22.14 -25.12
C LEU A 475 -20.20 -22.22 -24.47
N ARG A 476 -20.60 -21.20 -23.69
CA ARG A 476 -21.92 -21.15 -23.04
C ARG A 476 -23.07 -20.88 -24.03
N LEU A 477 -22.85 -20.01 -25.01
CA LEU A 477 -23.89 -19.60 -25.96
C LEU A 477 -23.99 -20.53 -27.18
N GLY A 478 -22.92 -21.23 -27.56
CA GLY A 478 -22.92 -22.21 -28.66
C GLY A 478 -23.03 -21.62 -30.07
N GLU A 479 -23.05 -20.29 -30.20
CA GLU A 479 -23.20 -19.55 -31.46
C GLU A 479 -21.90 -18.84 -31.87
N LYS A 480 -21.85 -18.34 -33.11
CA LYS A 480 -20.77 -17.44 -33.54
C LYS A 480 -20.87 -16.12 -32.78
N ILE A 481 -19.74 -15.52 -32.42
CA ILE A 481 -19.69 -14.24 -31.71
C ILE A 481 -18.98 -13.21 -32.57
N SER A 482 -19.60 -12.02 -32.69
CA SER A 482 -18.98 -10.79 -33.18
C SER A 482 -18.72 -9.88 -31.98
N LEU A 483 -17.51 -9.34 -31.85
CA LEU A 483 -17.15 -8.46 -30.73
C LEU A 483 -17.40 -6.99 -31.08
N VAL A 484 -17.91 -6.24 -30.11
CA VAL A 484 -17.94 -4.78 -30.11
C VAL A 484 -17.33 -4.27 -28.80
N LEU A 485 -16.64 -3.15 -28.86
CA LEU A 485 -16.06 -2.51 -27.67
C LEU A 485 -17.08 -1.54 -27.07
N VAL A 486 -17.16 -1.47 -25.74
CA VAL A 486 -17.98 -0.53 -24.98
C VAL A 486 -17.15 0.04 -23.83
N THR A 487 -17.46 1.25 -23.34
CA THR A 487 -16.76 1.80 -22.16
C THR A 487 -17.13 1.02 -20.89
N GLU A 488 -16.29 1.09 -19.84
CA GLU A 488 -16.64 0.48 -18.54
C GLU A 488 -17.87 1.17 -17.93
N SER A 489 -17.95 2.49 -18.13
CA SER A 489 -19.06 3.33 -17.70
C SER A 489 -20.40 2.92 -18.33
N ASP A 490 -20.45 2.77 -19.67
CA ASP A 490 -21.66 2.35 -20.40
C ASP A 490 -22.04 0.90 -20.09
N PHE A 491 -21.04 0.04 -19.91
CA PHE A 491 -21.25 -1.37 -19.56
C PHE A 491 -21.92 -1.51 -18.20
N GLU A 492 -21.42 -0.82 -17.17
CA GLU A 492 -22.01 -0.84 -15.84
C GLU A 492 -23.40 -0.17 -15.80
N ALA A 493 -23.61 0.92 -16.56
CA ALA A 493 -24.93 1.54 -16.72
C ALA A 493 -25.94 0.60 -17.42
N ALA A 494 -25.51 -0.14 -18.44
CA ALA A 494 -26.34 -1.13 -19.13
C ALA A 494 -26.65 -2.34 -18.22
N LEU A 495 -25.67 -2.85 -17.47
CA LEU A 495 -25.88 -3.90 -16.48
C LEU A 495 -26.88 -3.47 -15.39
N GLU A 496 -26.74 -2.25 -14.86
CA GLU A 496 -27.70 -1.69 -13.90
C GLU A 496 -29.10 -1.57 -14.52
N ARG A 497 -29.24 -0.97 -15.71
CA ARG A 497 -30.52 -0.83 -16.42
C ARG A 497 -31.22 -2.18 -16.67
N LEU A 498 -30.46 -3.23 -16.99
CA LEU A 498 -30.98 -4.57 -17.26
C LEU A 498 -31.28 -5.36 -15.98
N PHE A 499 -30.35 -5.40 -15.03
CA PHE A 499 -30.36 -6.35 -13.93
C PHE A 499 -30.72 -5.75 -12.56
N LYS A 500 -31.02 -4.45 -12.44
CA LYS A 500 -31.48 -3.77 -11.21
C LYS A 500 -32.54 -4.55 -10.42
N GLY A 501 -33.51 -5.17 -11.09
CA GLY A 501 -34.51 -6.02 -10.42
C GLY A 501 -33.91 -7.26 -9.74
N SER A 502 -32.95 -7.92 -10.40
CA SER A 502 -32.21 -9.07 -9.87
C SER A 502 -31.25 -8.65 -8.76
N TYR A 503 -30.56 -7.51 -8.90
CA TYR A 503 -29.67 -6.96 -7.86
C TYR A 503 -30.44 -6.60 -6.60
N LEU A 504 -31.64 -6.02 -6.74
CA LEU A 504 -32.52 -5.66 -5.64
C LEU A 504 -33.12 -6.88 -4.93
N ALA A 505 -33.44 -7.93 -5.69
CA ALA A 505 -33.81 -9.22 -5.11
C ALA A 505 -32.64 -9.81 -4.33
N GLN A 506 -31.47 -9.95 -4.96
CA GLN A 506 -30.24 -10.46 -4.32
C GLN A 506 -29.89 -9.67 -3.05
N SER A 507 -29.97 -8.34 -3.06
CA SER A 507 -29.63 -7.53 -1.87
C SER A 507 -30.62 -7.65 -0.71
N THR A 508 -31.82 -8.19 -0.95
CA THR A 508 -32.89 -8.36 0.05
C THR A 508 -33.18 -9.81 0.45
N SER A 509 -32.98 -10.79 -0.44
CA SER A 509 -33.39 -12.19 -0.23
C SER A 509 -32.29 -13.25 -0.23
N GLU A 510 -31.06 -12.95 -0.67
CA GLU A 510 -29.95 -13.93 -0.82
C GLU A 510 -29.73 -14.79 0.44
N LEU A 511 -29.60 -14.17 1.62
CA LEU A 511 -29.45 -14.88 2.89
C LEU A 511 -30.71 -15.66 3.28
N LEU A 512 -31.90 -15.10 3.04
CA LEU A 512 -33.18 -15.73 3.36
C LEU A 512 -33.43 -16.98 2.51
N GLU A 513 -33.00 -16.98 1.25
CA GLU A 513 -33.12 -18.12 0.32
C GLU A 513 -32.08 -19.19 0.62
N ARG A 514 -30.81 -18.81 0.83
CA ARG A 514 -29.70 -19.76 1.08
C ARG A 514 -29.69 -20.33 2.51
N ALA A 515 -30.06 -19.53 3.49
CA ALA A 515 -30.01 -19.89 4.91
C ALA A 515 -31.20 -19.26 5.70
N PRO A 516 -32.46 -19.69 5.46
CA PRO A 516 -33.64 -19.13 6.12
C PRO A 516 -33.63 -19.28 7.65
N GLN A 517 -32.85 -20.22 8.19
CA GLN A 517 -32.66 -20.41 9.63
C GLN A 517 -31.70 -19.39 10.25
N ASP A 518 -30.97 -18.62 9.44
CA ASP A 518 -29.98 -17.63 9.88
C ASP A 518 -30.38 -16.18 9.55
N SER A 519 -31.49 -15.93 8.85
CA SER A 519 -32.05 -14.57 8.69
C SER A 519 -33.11 -14.24 9.77
N ALA A 520 -33.09 -13.00 10.25
CA ALA A 520 -34.02 -12.39 11.18
C ALA A 520 -35.41 -12.10 10.59
N PHE A 521 -35.64 -12.30 9.27
CA PHE A 521 -36.94 -12.14 8.60
C PHE A 521 -38.14 -12.74 9.37
N ARG A 522 -37.90 -13.82 10.13
CA ARG A 522 -38.84 -14.38 11.12
C ARG A 522 -38.23 -14.42 12.51
N VAL A 523 -38.13 -13.28 13.20
CA VAL A 523 -37.49 -13.14 14.54
C VAL A 523 -37.78 -14.32 15.47
N LEU A 524 -39.05 -14.70 15.65
CA LEU A 524 -39.45 -15.82 16.50
C LEU A 524 -40.10 -16.94 15.68
N THR A 525 -39.59 -18.17 15.80
CA THR A 525 -40.22 -19.34 15.18
C THR A 525 -41.44 -19.82 15.97
N ARG A 526 -42.36 -20.55 15.32
CA ARG A 526 -43.52 -21.16 16.00
C ARG A 526 -43.10 -22.11 17.13
N ALA A 527 -42.01 -22.87 16.95
CA ALA A 527 -41.49 -23.77 17.97
C ALA A 527 -40.97 -23.01 19.20
N GLN A 528 -40.18 -21.94 19.01
CA GLN A 528 -39.74 -21.09 20.11
C GLN A 528 -40.91 -20.37 20.80
N ALA A 529 -41.90 -19.89 20.04
CA ALA A 529 -43.10 -19.26 20.61
C ALA A 529 -43.89 -20.23 21.51
N ILE A 530 -44.09 -21.48 21.06
CA ILE A 530 -44.73 -22.53 21.86
C ILE A 530 -43.87 -22.88 23.08
N ALA A 531 -42.55 -22.99 22.93
CA ALA A 531 -41.64 -23.27 24.05
C ALA A 531 -41.66 -22.16 25.11
N PHE A 532 -41.55 -20.89 24.71
CA PHE A 532 -41.63 -19.75 25.63
C PHE A 532 -43.01 -19.62 26.28
N LEU A 533 -44.10 -19.88 25.55
CA LEU A 533 -45.44 -19.89 26.13
C LEU A 533 -45.61 -21.04 27.13
N GLY A 534 -45.10 -22.23 26.82
CA GLY A 534 -45.10 -23.39 27.72
C GLY A 534 -44.28 -23.14 28.99
N LEU A 535 -43.10 -22.54 28.85
CA LEU A 535 -42.27 -22.11 29.98
C LEU A 535 -42.98 -21.04 30.82
N ALA A 536 -43.56 -20.01 30.20
CA ALA A 536 -44.28 -18.96 30.91
C ALA A 536 -45.51 -19.50 31.66
N LEU A 537 -46.30 -20.37 31.05
CA LEU A 537 -47.44 -21.03 31.71
C LEU A 537 -46.98 -21.96 32.85
N GLY A 538 -45.91 -22.74 32.64
CA GLY A 538 -45.32 -23.59 33.69
C GLY A 538 -44.80 -22.78 34.87
N SER A 539 -44.11 -21.67 34.60
CA SER A 539 -43.66 -20.69 35.59
C SER A 539 -44.82 -20.09 36.38
N LEU A 540 -45.91 -19.68 35.72
CA LEU A 540 -47.10 -19.14 36.38
C LEU A 540 -47.81 -20.20 37.24
N LEU A 541 -47.89 -21.45 36.77
CA LEU A 541 -48.47 -22.55 37.53
C LEU A 541 -47.63 -22.91 38.77
N TRP A 542 -46.29 -22.93 38.66
CA TRP A 542 -45.42 -23.16 39.82
C TRP A 542 -45.50 -21.98 40.79
N LEU A 543 -45.41 -20.73 40.32
CA LEU A 543 -45.57 -19.53 41.15
C LEU A 543 -46.90 -19.52 41.94
N TRP A 544 -47.97 -20.05 41.36
CA TRP A 544 -49.28 -20.22 42.01
C TRP A 544 -49.33 -21.37 43.01
N PHE A 545 -48.66 -22.50 42.72
CA PHE A 545 -48.65 -23.69 43.58
C PHE A 545 -47.70 -23.56 44.78
N ASP A 546 -46.47 -23.09 44.56
CA ASP A 546 -45.47 -22.81 45.57
C ASP A 546 -44.59 -21.64 45.13
N PHE A 547 -45.02 -20.45 45.52
CA PHE A 547 -44.34 -19.18 45.28
C PHE A 547 -42.88 -19.19 45.74
N ASN A 548 -42.60 -19.76 46.92
CA ASN A 548 -41.29 -19.64 47.56
C ASN A 548 -40.25 -20.49 46.83
N SER A 549 -40.53 -21.77 46.56
CA SER A 549 -39.55 -22.61 45.85
C SER A 549 -39.29 -22.13 44.43
N TYR A 550 -40.31 -21.62 43.73
CA TYR A 550 -40.15 -21.03 42.41
C TYR A 550 -39.23 -19.81 42.42
N ILE A 551 -39.48 -18.82 43.28
CA ILE A 551 -38.65 -17.60 43.32
C ILE A 551 -37.22 -17.91 43.79
N ILE A 552 -37.04 -18.83 44.76
CA ILE A 552 -35.72 -19.29 45.17
C ILE A 552 -34.97 -19.95 44.00
N LEU A 553 -35.63 -20.77 43.18
CA LEU A 553 -35.01 -21.37 41.99
C LEU A 553 -34.62 -20.30 40.96
N ILE A 554 -35.51 -19.35 40.65
CA ILE A 554 -35.21 -18.28 39.69
C ILE A 554 -34.02 -17.43 40.18
N ASN A 555 -33.97 -17.09 41.47
CA ASN A 555 -32.82 -16.39 42.06
C ASN A 555 -31.55 -17.24 42.06
N ALA A 556 -31.63 -18.56 42.28
CA ALA A 556 -30.48 -19.45 42.16
C ALA A 556 -29.92 -19.47 40.74
N LEU A 557 -30.79 -19.61 39.73
CA LEU A 557 -30.42 -19.62 38.31
C LEU A 557 -29.85 -18.28 37.85
N ALA A 558 -30.48 -17.16 38.24
CA ALA A 558 -29.98 -15.82 37.94
C ALA A 558 -28.63 -15.55 38.62
N THR A 559 -28.47 -15.95 39.89
CA THR A 559 -27.20 -15.82 40.62
C THR A 559 -26.09 -16.65 39.98
N LEU A 560 -26.37 -17.90 39.62
CA LEU A 560 -25.43 -18.77 38.91
C LEU A 560 -25.04 -18.18 37.54
N PHE A 561 -26.02 -17.63 36.80
CA PHE A 561 -25.78 -16.90 35.56
C PHE A 561 -24.87 -15.68 35.79
N TYR A 562 -25.14 -14.83 36.78
CA TYR A 562 -24.33 -13.64 37.08
C TYR A 562 -22.90 -14.01 37.48
N VAL A 563 -22.71 -15.05 38.30
CA VAL A 563 -21.38 -15.56 38.66
C VAL A 563 -20.65 -16.04 37.39
N GLY A 564 -21.28 -16.89 36.58
CA GLY A 564 -20.68 -17.39 35.32
C GLY A 564 -20.34 -16.27 34.32
N PHE A 565 -21.27 -15.35 34.08
CA PHE A 565 -21.11 -14.19 33.20
C PHE A 565 -19.98 -13.26 33.65
N SER A 566 -19.94 -12.92 34.94
CA SER A 566 -18.92 -12.03 35.50
C SER A 566 -17.54 -12.70 35.49
N SER A 567 -17.46 -13.97 35.90
CA SER A 567 -16.21 -14.75 35.84
C SER A 567 -15.69 -14.90 34.41
N TYR A 568 -16.58 -15.15 33.44
CA TYR A 568 -16.20 -15.28 32.04
C TYR A 568 -15.71 -13.96 31.43
N LYS A 569 -16.43 -12.84 31.64
CA LYS A 569 -15.98 -11.52 31.16
C LYS A 569 -14.68 -11.07 31.83
N PHE A 570 -14.51 -11.33 33.14
CA PHE A 570 -13.27 -11.05 33.84
C PHE A 570 -12.10 -11.91 33.31
N TYR A 571 -12.32 -13.20 33.07
CA TYR A 571 -11.32 -14.09 32.46
C TYR A 571 -10.81 -13.55 31.11
N LEU A 572 -11.72 -13.16 30.21
CA LEU A 572 -11.35 -12.62 28.89
C LEU A 572 -10.49 -11.35 29.00
N VAL A 573 -10.91 -10.37 29.80
CA VAL A 573 -10.15 -9.11 29.95
C VAL A 573 -8.85 -9.30 30.72
N TYR A 574 -8.82 -10.16 31.74
CA TYR A 574 -7.57 -10.51 32.43
C TYR A 574 -6.55 -11.14 31.47
N HIS A 575 -7.01 -12.01 30.56
CA HIS A 575 -6.15 -12.62 29.54
C HIS A 575 -5.68 -11.59 28.49
N ALA A 576 -6.54 -10.64 28.10
CA ALA A 576 -6.21 -9.56 27.16
C ALA A 576 -5.33 -8.44 27.76
N LEU A 577 -5.31 -8.29 29.09
CA LEU A 577 -4.36 -7.42 29.81
C LEU A 577 -2.99 -8.08 29.99
N SER A 578 -2.93 -9.41 30.00
CA SER A 578 -1.69 -10.16 30.23
C SER A 578 -0.86 -10.38 28.95
N TYR A 579 -1.47 -10.19 27.78
CA TYR A 579 -0.86 -10.43 26.47
C TYR A 579 -1.44 -9.45 25.44
N ASN A 580 -0.60 -8.89 24.56
CA ASN A 580 -1.08 -8.16 23.38
C ASN A 580 -1.65 -9.16 22.38
N MET A 581 -2.97 -9.38 22.44
CA MET A 581 -3.71 -10.32 21.58
C MET A 581 -4.20 -9.70 20.26
N GLU A 582 -3.73 -8.50 19.92
CA GLU A 582 -4.07 -7.76 18.71
C GLU A 582 -3.03 -8.03 17.61
N MET A 583 -3.46 -7.99 16.35
CA MET A 583 -2.54 -7.98 15.22
C MET A 583 -1.91 -6.59 15.10
N THR A 584 -0.68 -6.47 15.57
CA THR A 584 0.15 -5.29 15.33
C THR A 584 0.80 -5.39 13.94
N VAL A 585 0.91 -4.24 13.27
CA VAL A 585 1.71 -4.06 12.06
C VAL A 585 2.70 -2.96 12.35
N SER A 586 3.98 -3.24 12.18
CA SER A 586 5.03 -2.26 12.47
C SER A 586 5.21 -1.28 11.30
N PRO A 587 5.76 -0.07 11.54
CA PRO A 587 6.06 0.88 10.47
C PRO A 587 6.95 0.27 9.38
N GLU A 588 7.95 -0.53 9.75
CA GLU A 588 8.86 -1.19 8.80
C GLU A 588 8.12 -2.19 7.89
N GLU A 589 7.10 -2.87 8.42
CA GLU A 589 6.26 -3.76 7.61
C GLU A 589 5.36 -2.97 6.63
N LEU A 590 4.86 -1.79 7.03
CA LEU A 590 4.11 -0.90 6.13
C LEU A 590 5.01 -0.33 5.02
N GLU A 591 6.22 0.12 5.35
CA GLU A 591 7.22 0.60 4.39
C GLU A 591 7.69 -0.51 3.43
N SER A 592 7.67 -1.78 3.87
CA SER A 592 8.02 -2.94 3.03
C SER A 592 6.96 -3.31 1.99
N LEU A 593 5.74 -2.77 2.08
CA LEU A 593 4.66 -3.06 1.12
C LEU A 593 4.93 -2.40 -0.23
N ASP A 594 5.05 -3.21 -1.28
CA ASP A 594 5.14 -2.71 -2.64
C ASP A 594 3.73 -2.34 -3.16
N ASP A 595 3.55 -1.08 -3.55
CA ASP A 595 2.33 -0.56 -4.17
C ASP A 595 1.90 -1.38 -5.42
N ARG A 596 2.81 -2.12 -6.07
CA ARG A 596 2.53 -3.05 -7.17
C ARG A 596 1.77 -4.29 -6.75
N ASP A 597 2.01 -4.79 -5.54
CA ASP A 597 1.48 -6.06 -5.04
C ASP A 597 0.20 -5.89 -4.20
N LEU A 598 -0.10 -4.66 -3.75
CA LEU A 598 -1.37 -4.34 -3.08
C LEU A 598 -2.59 -4.76 -3.93
N PRO A 599 -3.63 -5.41 -3.38
CA PRO A 599 -4.83 -5.77 -4.15
C PRO A 599 -5.73 -4.55 -4.43
N VAL A 600 -6.77 -4.74 -5.23
CA VAL A 600 -7.88 -3.76 -5.31
C VAL A 600 -8.69 -3.84 -4.01
N TYR A 601 -9.04 -2.69 -3.44
CA TYR A 601 -9.76 -2.57 -2.17
C TYR A 601 -11.08 -1.81 -2.38
N THR A 602 -12.22 -2.45 -2.08
CA THR A 602 -13.54 -1.77 -2.13
C THR A 602 -13.93 -1.18 -0.78
N LEU A 603 -14.33 0.09 -0.77
CA LEU A 603 -14.91 0.77 0.39
C LEU A 603 -16.41 0.97 0.12
N LEU A 604 -17.27 0.52 1.03
CA LEU A 604 -18.72 0.66 0.96
C LEU A 604 -19.17 1.76 1.93
N ILE A 605 -19.67 2.88 1.40
CA ILE A 605 -20.04 4.07 2.16
C ILE A 605 -21.56 4.29 2.07
N PRO A 606 -22.38 3.68 2.94
CA PRO A 606 -23.82 3.91 2.98
C PRO A 606 -24.16 5.33 3.45
N ALA A 607 -24.72 6.15 2.57
CA ALA A 607 -25.12 7.53 2.84
C ALA A 607 -26.63 7.72 2.64
N TYR A 608 -27.35 8.15 3.68
CA TYR A 608 -28.78 8.44 3.66
C TYR A 608 -29.17 9.60 4.59
N LYS A 609 -29.48 10.75 3.99
CA LYS A 609 -29.73 12.05 4.62
C LYS A 609 -28.50 12.58 5.36
N GLU A 610 -27.38 12.60 4.65
CA GLU A 610 -26.05 13.04 5.11
C GLU A 610 -25.44 14.11 4.18
N ALA A 611 -26.25 14.77 3.35
CA ALA A 611 -25.81 15.80 2.40
C ALA A 611 -24.91 16.91 2.99
N GLU A 612 -25.10 17.25 4.27
CA GLU A 612 -24.33 18.28 4.98
C GLU A 612 -22.90 17.81 5.33
N VAL A 613 -22.71 16.55 5.72
CA VAL A 613 -21.41 15.99 6.17
C VAL A 613 -20.64 15.27 5.06
N LEU A 614 -21.32 14.89 3.98
CA LEU A 614 -20.74 14.11 2.89
C LEU A 614 -19.45 14.71 2.29
N PRO A 615 -19.32 16.03 2.03
CA PRO A 615 -18.10 16.58 1.45
C PRO A 615 -16.85 16.42 2.33
N GLU A 616 -17.00 16.47 3.65
CA GLU A 616 -15.90 16.27 4.60
C GLU A 616 -15.48 14.80 4.65
N LEU A 617 -16.46 13.88 4.70
CA LEU A 617 -16.23 12.44 4.60
C LEU A 617 -15.49 12.06 3.31
N LEU A 618 -15.96 12.50 2.14
CA LEU A 618 -15.32 12.18 0.87
C LEU A 618 -13.89 12.73 0.80
N SER A 619 -13.65 13.90 1.40
CA SER A 619 -12.32 14.49 1.52
C SER A 619 -11.41 13.69 2.46
N ALA A 620 -11.94 13.14 3.56
CA ALA A 620 -11.19 12.27 4.47
C ALA A 620 -10.85 10.91 3.82
N LEU A 621 -11.81 10.28 3.15
CA LEU A 621 -11.60 9.01 2.43
C LEU A 621 -10.58 9.16 1.27
N ASN A 622 -10.53 10.33 0.62
CA ASN A 622 -9.53 10.64 -0.40
C ASN A 622 -8.11 10.90 0.17
N ARG A 623 -7.94 10.97 1.50
CA ARG A 623 -6.63 11.08 2.18
C ARG A 623 -6.08 9.74 2.67
N LEU A 624 -6.80 8.63 2.50
CA LEU A 624 -6.31 7.29 2.87
C LEU A 624 -5.01 6.96 2.11
N ASP A 625 -4.01 6.45 2.83
CA ASP A 625 -2.73 6.01 2.27
C ASP A 625 -2.88 4.65 1.58
N TYR A 626 -3.42 4.69 0.37
CA TYR A 626 -3.52 3.55 -0.53
C TYR A 626 -3.51 4.06 -1.99
N PRO A 627 -2.88 3.36 -2.95
CA PRO A 627 -2.85 3.82 -4.33
C PRO A 627 -4.26 4.08 -4.89
N PRO A 628 -4.60 5.32 -5.32
CA PRO A 628 -5.93 5.64 -5.84
C PRO A 628 -6.33 4.77 -7.04
N THR A 629 -5.35 4.29 -7.81
CA THR A 629 -5.56 3.35 -8.93
C THR A 629 -6.00 1.95 -8.51
N LYS A 630 -6.02 1.65 -7.21
CA LYS A 630 -6.43 0.38 -6.59
C LYS A 630 -7.53 0.54 -5.54
N LEU A 631 -8.03 1.77 -5.33
CA LEU A 631 -9.22 2.02 -4.52
C LEU A 631 -10.48 1.94 -5.38
N ASP A 632 -11.54 1.37 -4.80
CA ASP A 632 -12.87 1.24 -5.37
C ASP A 632 -13.87 1.75 -4.33
N ILE A 633 -13.97 3.07 -4.17
CA ILE A 633 -14.82 3.70 -3.17
C ILE A 633 -16.22 3.82 -3.73
N GLN A 634 -17.21 3.20 -3.09
CA GLN A 634 -18.59 3.14 -3.55
C GLN A 634 -19.50 3.87 -2.57
N VAL A 635 -20.04 5.01 -2.99
CA VAL A 635 -20.95 5.82 -2.19
C VAL A 635 -22.38 5.38 -2.50
N LEU A 636 -23.02 4.75 -1.52
CA LEU A 636 -24.28 4.03 -1.65
C LEU A 636 -25.41 4.94 -1.19
N MET A 637 -26.10 5.59 -2.13
CA MET A 637 -27.14 6.58 -1.86
C MET A 637 -28.52 6.02 -2.23
N GLU A 638 -29.48 6.11 -1.31
CA GLU A 638 -30.86 5.68 -1.59
C GLU A 638 -31.52 6.57 -2.66
N GLN A 639 -32.21 5.96 -3.63
CA GLN A 639 -32.90 6.66 -4.72
C GLN A 639 -33.92 7.72 -4.25
N GLY A 640 -34.40 7.60 -3.01
CA GLY A 640 -35.31 8.56 -2.37
C GLY A 640 -34.64 9.78 -1.73
N ASP A 641 -33.33 9.98 -1.92
CA ASP A 641 -32.54 11.05 -1.27
C ASP A 641 -31.77 11.91 -2.28
N PRO A 642 -32.46 12.82 -3.00
CA PRO A 642 -31.83 13.66 -4.03
C PRO A 642 -30.87 14.72 -3.47
N GLU A 643 -30.96 15.05 -2.17
CA GLU A 643 -30.09 16.06 -1.53
C GLU A 643 -28.66 15.51 -1.38
N THR A 644 -28.52 14.29 -0.86
CA THR A 644 -27.22 13.62 -0.73
C THR A 644 -26.61 13.31 -2.11
N ILE A 645 -27.43 12.89 -3.09
CA ILE A 645 -26.97 12.67 -4.48
C ILE A 645 -26.44 13.97 -5.10
N LYS A 646 -27.12 15.10 -4.89
CA LYS A 646 -26.68 16.41 -5.38
C LYS A 646 -25.36 16.83 -4.72
N ALA A 647 -25.20 16.62 -3.41
CA ALA A 647 -23.96 16.93 -2.70
C ALA A 647 -22.76 16.12 -3.23
N TYR A 648 -22.97 14.83 -3.56
CA TYR A 648 -21.95 14.01 -4.23
C TYR A 648 -21.57 14.57 -5.60
N ASP A 649 -22.54 14.88 -6.46
CA ASP A 649 -22.28 15.39 -7.81
C ASP A 649 -21.62 16.79 -7.78
N GLU A 650 -21.92 17.63 -6.77
CA GLU A 650 -21.32 18.97 -6.60
C GLU A 650 -19.86 18.94 -6.10
N TRP A 651 -19.45 17.90 -5.35
CA TRP A 651 -18.06 17.72 -4.89
C TRP A 651 -17.08 17.37 -6.03
N LYS A 652 -17.59 16.88 -7.17
CA LYS A 652 -16.82 16.41 -8.35
C LYS A 652 -15.79 15.31 -8.03
N PRO A 653 -16.26 14.12 -7.63
CA PRO A 653 -15.41 13.01 -7.22
C PRO A 653 -14.34 12.60 -8.24
N PRO A 654 -13.12 12.24 -7.79
CA PRO A 654 -12.12 11.55 -8.61
C PRO A 654 -12.61 10.19 -9.14
N SER A 655 -11.99 9.66 -10.19
CA SER A 655 -12.41 8.44 -10.89
C SER A 655 -12.42 7.14 -10.06
N HIS A 656 -11.84 7.13 -8.85
CA HIS A 656 -11.89 5.98 -7.95
C HIS A 656 -13.10 6.01 -6.99
N PHE A 657 -13.89 7.09 -7.01
CA PHE A 657 -15.20 7.20 -6.35
C PHE A 657 -16.34 6.88 -7.33
N HIS A 658 -17.20 5.96 -6.93
CA HIS A 658 -18.27 5.40 -7.75
C HIS A 658 -19.63 5.69 -7.10
N ARG A 659 -20.54 6.23 -7.89
CA ARG A 659 -21.92 6.55 -7.50
C ARG A 659 -22.79 5.29 -7.61
N VAL A 660 -23.29 4.78 -6.49
CA VAL A 660 -24.23 3.65 -6.48
C VAL A 660 -25.59 4.12 -5.97
N ILE A 661 -26.57 4.21 -6.87
CA ILE A 661 -27.94 4.62 -6.51
C ILE A 661 -28.76 3.39 -6.12
N VAL A 662 -28.86 3.15 -4.81
CA VAL A 662 -29.58 2.02 -4.23
C VAL A 662 -31.08 2.18 -4.49
N PRO A 663 -31.76 1.21 -5.15
CA PRO A 663 -33.18 1.33 -5.43
C PRO A 663 -34.05 1.31 -4.17
N SER A 664 -35.12 2.11 -4.19
CA SER A 664 -36.13 2.12 -3.13
C SER A 664 -36.88 0.78 -3.06
N SER A 665 -36.77 0.11 -1.91
CA SER A 665 -37.48 -1.16 -1.62
C SER A 665 -37.66 -1.34 -0.11
N ILE A 666 -38.39 -2.39 0.29
CA ILE A 666 -38.55 -2.79 1.69
C ILE A 666 -37.79 -4.11 1.88
N PRO A 667 -36.88 -4.24 2.87
CA PRO A 667 -36.54 -3.24 3.90
C PRO A 667 -35.58 -2.15 3.37
N MET A 668 -35.81 -0.89 3.75
CA MET A 668 -34.90 0.23 3.45
C MET A 668 -33.92 0.38 4.61
N THR A 669 -32.78 -0.30 4.53
CA THR A 669 -31.81 -0.45 5.63
C THR A 669 -30.36 -0.42 5.14
N LYS A 670 -29.42 -0.01 6.00
CA LYS A 670 -27.95 -0.07 5.75
C LYS A 670 -27.50 -1.42 5.19
N PRO A 671 -27.88 -2.59 5.77
CA PRO A 671 -27.54 -3.89 5.19
C PRO A 671 -28.01 -4.11 3.75
N LYS A 672 -29.22 -3.66 3.36
CA LYS A 672 -29.67 -3.72 1.96
C LYS A 672 -28.73 -2.91 1.05
N ALA A 673 -28.42 -1.67 1.45
CA ALA A 673 -27.52 -0.81 0.68
C ALA A 673 -26.14 -1.45 0.51
N CYS A 674 -25.54 -1.94 1.59
CA CYS A 674 -24.23 -2.61 1.58
C CYS A 674 -24.24 -3.90 0.74
N ASN A 675 -25.30 -4.71 0.83
CA ASN A 675 -25.49 -5.88 -0.04
C ASN A 675 -25.60 -5.48 -1.53
N TYR A 676 -26.26 -4.36 -1.85
CA TYR A 676 -26.33 -3.85 -3.21
C TYR A 676 -24.93 -3.46 -3.71
N GLY A 677 -24.20 -2.63 -2.95
CA GLY A 677 -22.81 -2.25 -3.24
C GLY A 677 -21.87 -3.45 -3.40
N LEU A 678 -22.01 -4.51 -2.58
CA LEU A 678 -21.20 -5.73 -2.69
C LEU A 678 -21.33 -6.46 -4.05
N ILE A 679 -22.45 -6.27 -4.78
CA ILE A 679 -22.65 -6.78 -6.15
C ILE A 679 -21.81 -5.96 -7.16
N HIS A 680 -21.56 -4.68 -6.89
CA HIS A 680 -20.72 -3.79 -7.70
C HIS A 680 -19.25 -3.74 -7.25
N ALA A 681 -18.92 -4.23 -6.05
CA ALA A 681 -17.54 -4.29 -5.56
C ALA A 681 -16.59 -4.95 -6.58
N ARG A 682 -15.35 -4.46 -6.67
CA ARG A 682 -14.28 -5.05 -7.50
C ARG A 682 -13.10 -5.59 -6.68
N GLY A 683 -12.95 -5.14 -5.44
CA GLY A 683 -11.83 -5.51 -4.57
C GLY A 683 -11.80 -6.96 -4.12
N GLU A 684 -10.60 -7.43 -3.77
CA GLU A 684 -10.37 -8.67 -3.02
C GLU A 684 -10.82 -8.50 -1.56
N TYR A 685 -10.51 -7.32 -1.00
CA TYR A 685 -10.97 -6.88 0.31
C TYR A 685 -12.11 -5.87 0.19
N VAL A 686 -13.05 -5.94 1.13
CA VAL A 686 -14.19 -5.04 1.26
C VAL A 686 -14.24 -4.51 2.70
N VAL A 687 -14.48 -3.22 2.87
CA VAL A 687 -14.76 -2.60 4.19
C VAL A 687 -16.03 -1.76 4.11
N ILE A 688 -16.76 -1.64 5.23
CA ILE A 688 -17.79 -0.61 5.42
C ILE A 688 -17.20 0.51 6.29
N TYR A 689 -17.46 1.75 5.89
CA TYR A 689 -17.35 2.93 6.75
C TYR A 689 -18.70 3.65 6.79
N ASP A 690 -19.18 4.04 7.97
CA ASP A 690 -20.35 4.91 8.12
C ASP A 690 -20.01 6.36 7.74
N ALA A 691 -21.04 7.20 7.57
CA ALA A 691 -20.88 8.54 7.00
C ALA A 691 -20.16 9.54 7.94
N GLU A 692 -20.03 9.20 9.21
CA GLU A 692 -19.30 9.94 10.25
C GLU A 692 -17.88 9.41 10.54
N ASP A 693 -17.42 8.35 9.85
CA ASP A 693 -16.19 7.64 10.20
C ASP A 693 -14.91 8.35 9.74
N LEU A 694 -13.95 8.42 10.66
CA LEU A 694 -12.59 8.90 10.42
C LEU A 694 -11.58 7.78 10.70
N PRO A 695 -11.32 6.87 9.74
CA PRO A 695 -10.27 5.86 9.85
C PRO A 695 -8.87 6.49 9.84
N GLU A 696 -7.92 5.89 10.57
CA GLU A 696 -6.49 6.16 10.40
C GLU A 696 -6.07 6.01 8.92
N PRO A 697 -5.31 6.96 8.32
CA PRO A 697 -5.07 6.92 6.87
C PRO A 697 -4.34 5.68 6.36
N ASP A 698 -3.45 5.09 7.16
CA ASP A 698 -2.69 3.87 6.83
C ASP A 698 -3.46 2.56 7.11
N GLN A 699 -4.70 2.64 7.62
CA GLN A 699 -5.50 1.49 8.05
C GLN A 699 -5.66 0.43 6.95
N LEU A 700 -5.83 0.83 5.68
CA LEU A 700 -5.97 -0.12 4.58
C LEU A 700 -4.68 -0.94 4.35
N LYS A 701 -3.50 -0.31 4.43
CA LYS A 701 -2.20 -1.02 4.34
C LYS A 701 -1.96 -1.91 5.56
N LYS A 702 -2.26 -1.42 6.78
CA LYS A 702 -2.24 -2.24 8.01
C LYS A 702 -3.10 -3.50 7.86
N ILE A 703 -4.29 -3.38 7.28
CA ILE A 703 -5.19 -4.52 7.07
C ILE A 703 -4.67 -5.51 6.01
N VAL A 704 -4.08 -5.03 4.90
CA VAL A 704 -3.45 -5.91 3.90
C VAL A 704 -2.29 -6.70 4.53
N ALA A 705 -1.41 -6.02 5.27
CA ALA A 705 -0.31 -6.67 6.00
C ALA A 705 -0.82 -7.66 7.07
N ALA A 706 -1.88 -7.31 7.79
CA ALA A 706 -2.49 -8.20 8.79
C ALA A 706 -3.11 -9.44 8.12
N PHE A 707 -3.82 -9.31 6.99
CA PHE A 707 -4.37 -10.45 6.25
C PHE A 707 -3.28 -11.36 5.65
N ALA A 708 -2.13 -10.81 5.26
CA ALA A 708 -0.99 -11.59 4.76
C ALA A 708 -0.34 -12.47 5.85
N LYS A 709 -0.33 -12.00 7.10
CA LYS A 709 0.13 -12.78 8.28
C LYS A 709 -0.96 -13.70 8.85
N ALA A 710 -2.23 -13.36 8.63
CA ALA A 710 -3.34 -14.06 9.25
C ALA A 710 -3.51 -15.49 8.69
N PRO A 711 -3.89 -16.47 9.54
CA PRO A 711 -4.29 -17.80 9.09
C PRO A 711 -5.38 -17.75 8.01
N ALA A 712 -5.40 -18.75 7.12
CA ALA A 712 -6.33 -18.80 5.98
C ALA A 712 -7.81 -18.81 6.39
N ASP A 713 -8.15 -19.27 7.60
CA ASP A 713 -9.49 -19.26 8.17
C ASP A 713 -9.91 -17.89 8.74
N VAL A 714 -9.03 -16.89 8.80
CA VAL A 714 -9.41 -15.50 9.11
C VAL A 714 -10.03 -14.86 7.86
N ALA A 715 -11.34 -14.63 7.90
CA ALA A 715 -12.11 -14.00 6.82
C ALA A 715 -12.46 -12.53 7.11
N CYS A 716 -12.37 -12.11 8.38
CA CYS A 716 -12.64 -10.74 8.81
C CYS A 716 -11.51 -10.24 9.72
N ILE A 717 -11.14 -8.97 9.57
CA ILE A 717 -10.33 -8.22 10.52
C ILE A 717 -11.13 -6.99 10.95
N GLN A 718 -11.31 -6.82 12.25
CA GLN A 718 -11.99 -5.68 12.86
C GLN A 718 -10.94 -4.66 13.30
N SER A 719 -11.04 -3.43 12.83
CA SER A 719 -10.31 -2.31 13.42
C SER A 719 -11.02 -1.83 14.68
N LYS A 720 -10.28 -1.20 15.59
CA LYS A 720 -10.79 -0.67 16.86
C LYS A 720 -11.62 0.58 16.58
N LEU A 721 -12.68 0.81 17.36
CA LEU A 721 -13.50 2.01 17.26
C LEU A 721 -13.32 2.86 18.52
N ASN A 722 -13.24 4.18 18.36
CA ASN A 722 -13.22 5.13 19.48
C ASN A 722 -13.85 6.48 19.05
N TYR A 723 -13.86 7.48 19.93
CA TYR A 723 -14.60 8.73 19.69
C TYR A 723 -13.71 9.97 19.64
N PHE A 724 -13.90 10.82 18.62
CA PHE A 724 -13.17 12.09 18.52
C PHE A 724 -13.64 13.12 19.57
N ASN A 725 -14.95 13.35 19.68
CA ASN A 725 -15.57 14.26 20.66
C ASN A 725 -15.65 13.68 22.10
N SER A 726 -14.69 12.81 22.48
CA SER A 726 -14.69 12.06 23.74
C SER A 726 -14.85 12.92 24.99
N GLU A 727 -14.29 14.14 25.01
CA GLU A 727 -14.32 15.04 26.17
C GLU A 727 -15.54 15.98 26.25
N GLN A 728 -16.46 15.92 25.28
CA GLN A 728 -17.56 16.89 25.15
C GLN A 728 -18.47 16.97 26.38
N ASN A 729 -18.81 15.84 27.03
CA ASN A 729 -19.47 15.78 28.32
C ASN A 729 -19.33 14.40 29.02
N ILE A 730 -19.93 14.24 30.20
CA ILE A 730 -19.85 12.98 30.97
C ILE A 730 -20.43 11.75 30.23
N LEU A 731 -21.40 11.94 29.34
CA LEU A 731 -21.98 10.86 28.54
C LEU A 731 -21.00 10.40 27.46
N THR A 732 -20.34 11.33 26.75
CA THR A 732 -19.30 10.98 25.75
C THR A 732 -18.09 10.34 26.43
N GLN A 733 -17.73 10.78 27.63
CA GLN A 733 -16.65 10.17 28.44
C GLN A 733 -17.00 8.73 28.86
N TRP A 734 -18.20 8.47 29.40
CA TRP A 734 -18.64 7.09 29.68
C TRP A 734 -18.67 6.21 28.44
N PHE A 735 -19.07 6.77 27.30
CA PHE A 735 -19.15 6.03 26.05
C PHE A 735 -17.77 5.67 25.51
N THR A 736 -16.81 6.60 25.57
CA THR A 736 -15.38 6.41 25.27
C THR A 736 -14.75 5.32 26.14
N ILE A 737 -15.07 5.30 27.44
CA ILE A 737 -14.61 4.28 28.38
C ILE A 737 -15.18 2.90 28.03
N GLU A 738 -16.47 2.81 27.71
CA GLU A 738 -17.11 1.55 27.28
C GLU A 738 -16.46 1.02 25.99
N TYR A 739 -16.26 1.88 24.99
CA TYR A 739 -15.61 1.51 23.72
C TYR A 739 -14.16 1.08 23.91
N SER A 740 -13.36 1.78 24.72
CA SER A 740 -11.96 1.42 24.98
C SER A 740 -11.87 0.06 25.72
N MET A 741 -12.78 -0.21 26.66
CA MET A 741 -12.89 -1.54 27.28
C MET A 741 -13.36 -2.61 26.29
N TRP A 742 -14.26 -2.28 25.37
CA TRP A 742 -14.80 -3.23 24.39
C TRP A 742 -13.77 -3.57 23.30
N PHE A 743 -13.27 -2.59 22.57
CA PHE A 743 -12.40 -2.78 21.40
C PHE A 743 -10.93 -3.06 21.76
N ASP A 744 -10.38 -2.47 22.81
CA ASP A 744 -8.96 -2.67 23.19
C ASP A 744 -8.76 -3.78 24.24
N LEU A 745 -9.81 -4.34 24.85
CA LEU A 745 -9.67 -5.43 25.84
C LEU A 745 -10.60 -6.61 25.57
N PHE A 746 -11.91 -6.37 25.44
CA PHE A 746 -12.89 -7.45 25.38
C PHE A 746 -12.85 -8.23 24.05
N LEU A 747 -12.82 -7.54 22.91
CA LEU A 747 -12.76 -8.19 21.60
C LEU A 747 -11.43 -8.93 21.33
N PRO A 748 -10.24 -8.38 21.67
CA PRO A 748 -8.99 -9.14 21.60
C PRO A 748 -9.00 -10.39 22.48
N GLY A 749 -9.60 -10.31 23.68
CA GLY A 749 -9.82 -11.48 24.55
C GLY A 749 -10.72 -12.54 23.91
N LEU A 750 -11.78 -12.14 23.20
CA LEU A 750 -12.63 -13.08 22.45
C LEU A 750 -11.89 -13.73 21.28
N ALA A 751 -11.15 -12.95 20.48
CA ALA A 751 -10.33 -13.45 19.37
C ALA A 751 -9.30 -14.49 19.86
N ALA A 752 -8.59 -14.17 20.94
CA ALA A 752 -7.65 -15.06 21.63
C ALA A 752 -8.29 -16.37 22.07
N SER A 753 -9.52 -16.31 22.58
CA SER A 753 -10.26 -17.49 23.07
C SER A 753 -10.88 -18.36 21.95
N HIS A 754 -10.69 -17.99 20.68
CA HIS A 754 -11.38 -18.58 19.52
C HIS A 754 -12.90 -18.62 19.71
N ALA A 755 -13.48 -17.53 20.21
CA ALA A 755 -14.91 -17.36 20.35
C ALA A 755 -15.53 -16.63 19.14
N PRO A 756 -16.85 -16.78 18.90
CA PRO A 756 -17.56 -15.93 17.96
C PRO A 756 -17.52 -14.48 18.44
N ILE A 757 -17.10 -13.58 17.55
CA ILE A 757 -17.03 -12.15 17.82
C ILE A 757 -18.27 -11.49 17.21
N PRO A 758 -19.16 -10.84 17.99
CA PRO A 758 -20.10 -9.89 17.41
C PRO A 758 -19.29 -8.69 16.89
N LEU A 759 -19.37 -8.43 15.59
CA LEU A 759 -18.60 -7.35 14.96
C LEU A 759 -19.10 -5.97 15.45
N GLY A 760 -18.26 -4.95 15.31
CA GLY A 760 -18.70 -3.56 15.44
C GLY A 760 -19.53 -3.12 14.23
N GLY A 761 -20.22 -1.98 14.31
CA GLY A 761 -21.08 -1.50 13.23
C GLY A 761 -20.35 -1.04 11.96
N THR A 762 -19.04 -0.83 12.06
CA THR A 762 -18.18 -0.29 11.00
C THR A 762 -16.73 -0.77 11.12
N SER A 763 -15.91 -0.43 10.12
CA SER A 763 -14.48 -0.77 10.02
C SER A 763 -14.22 -2.27 10.20
N ASN A 764 -15.14 -3.07 9.63
CA ASN A 764 -14.98 -4.51 9.46
C ASN A 764 -14.42 -4.76 8.06
N HIS A 765 -13.21 -5.28 7.99
CA HIS A 765 -12.51 -5.57 6.75
C HIS A 765 -12.67 -7.06 6.43
N PHE A 766 -13.20 -7.39 5.25
CA PHE A 766 -13.53 -8.75 4.85
C PHE A 766 -12.72 -9.20 3.63
N LYS A 767 -12.27 -10.45 3.64
CA LYS A 767 -12.06 -11.21 2.39
C LYS A 767 -13.41 -11.34 1.69
N ARG A 768 -13.57 -10.71 0.51
CA ARG A 768 -14.86 -10.62 -0.20
C ARG A 768 -15.54 -11.98 -0.36
N ASN A 769 -14.77 -13.01 -0.74
CA ASN A 769 -15.29 -14.35 -0.97
C ASN A 769 -15.94 -14.95 0.28
N GLY A 770 -15.33 -14.77 1.47
CA GLY A 770 -15.89 -15.25 2.74
C GLY A 770 -17.20 -14.54 3.10
N LEU A 771 -17.25 -13.22 2.89
CA LEU A 771 -18.46 -12.42 3.10
C LEU A 771 -19.63 -12.86 2.18
N VAL A 772 -19.35 -13.13 0.89
CA VAL A 772 -20.35 -13.64 -0.07
C VAL A 772 -20.76 -15.09 0.24
N GLU A 773 -19.85 -15.92 0.77
CA GLU A 773 -20.16 -17.29 1.16
C GLU A 773 -21.14 -17.36 2.34
N VAL A 774 -21.00 -16.47 3.33
CA VAL A 774 -21.89 -16.44 4.50
C VAL A 774 -23.21 -15.71 4.27
N GLY A 775 -23.44 -15.20 3.05
CA GLY A 775 -24.67 -14.51 2.64
C GLY A 775 -24.70 -13.02 2.99
N ALA A 776 -23.53 -12.37 3.11
CA ALA A 776 -23.39 -10.93 3.38
C ALA A 776 -24.17 -10.45 4.63
N TRP A 777 -24.75 -9.25 4.62
CA TRP A 777 -25.47 -8.70 5.77
C TRP A 777 -26.97 -9.07 5.74
N ASP A 778 -27.60 -9.34 6.88
CA ASP A 778 -29.02 -9.68 6.94
C ASP A 778 -29.89 -8.40 6.84
N PRO A 779 -30.70 -8.19 5.77
CA PRO A 779 -31.48 -6.97 5.58
C PRO A 779 -32.56 -6.71 6.64
N TYR A 780 -32.91 -7.75 7.42
CA TYR A 780 -34.00 -7.74 8.39
C TYR A 780 -33.56 -7.66 9.85
N ASN A 781 -32.26 -7.72 10.14
CA ASN A 781 -31.69 -7.55 11.48
C ASN A 781 -31.37 -6.06 11.72
N VAL A 782 -31.48 -5.59 12.97
CA VAL A 782 -31.12 -4.21 13.35
C VAL A 782 -29.69 -4.08 13.93
N THR A 783 -28.99 -5.21 14.07
CA THR A 783 -27.55 -5.36 14.29
C THR A 783 -27.04 -6.49 13.39
N GLU A 784 -26.97 -6.21 12.10
CA GLU A 784 -26.48 -7.10 11.04
C GLU A 784 -25.00 -7.49 11.21
N ASP A 785 -24.24 -6.62 11.87
CA ASP A 785 -22.84 -6.71 12.24
C ASP A 785 -22.58 -7.86 13.25
N ALA A 786 -23.30 -7.82 14.36
CA ALA A 786 -23.22 -8.81 15.41
C ALA A 786 -23.63 -10.20 14.89
N ASP A 787 -24.68 -10.26 14.06
CA ASP A 787 -25.16 -11.48 13.40
C ASP A 787 -24.17 -12.04 12.37
N LEU A 788 -23.60 -11.18 11.51
CA LEU A 788 -22.58 -11.58 10.53
C LEU A 788 -21.36 -12.20 11.23
N GLY A 789 -20.93 -11.65 12.36
CA GLY A 789 -19.87 -12.22 13.19
C GLY A 789 -20.16 -13.66 13.66
N ILE A 790 -21.39 -13.95 14.07
CA ILE A 790 -21.79 -15.32 14.43
C ILE A 790 -21.85 -16.23 13.17
N ARG A 791 -22.38 -15.73 12.05
CA ARG A 791 -22.48 -16.52 10.80
C ARG A 791 -21.11 -16.87 10.19
N LEU A 792 -20.13 -15.98 10.28
CA LEU A 792 -18.74 -16.26 9.94
C LEU A 792 -18.21 -17.43 10.79
N PHE A 793 -18.37 -17.35 12.11
CA PHE A 793 -17.92 -18.40 13.03
C PHE A 793 -18.61 -19.76 12.79
N LYS A 794 -19.92 -19.75 12.49
CA LYS A 794 -20.68 -20.95 12.09
C LYS A 794 -20.18 -21.62 10.80
N ARG A 795 -19.43 -20.90 9.95
CA ARG A 795 -18.79 -21.43 8.74
C ARG A 795 -17.32 -21.84 8.97
N GLY A 796 -16.84 -21.76 10.21
CA GLY A 796 -15.46 -22.06 10.58
C GLY A 796 -14.49 -20.90 10.34
N TYR A 797 -14.98 -19.73 9.92
CA TYR A 797 -14.17 -18.53 9.78
C TYR A 797 -13.93 -17.84 11.12
N LYS A 798 -12.79 -17.18 11.25
CA LYS A 798 -12.38 -16.38 12.41
C LYS A 798 -12.36 -14.90 12.07
N THR A 799 -12.47 -14.10 13.12
CA THR A 799 -12.24 -12.65 13.11
C THR A 799 -11.01 -12.35 13.96
N ALA A 800 -10.09 -11.55 13.43
CA ALA A 800 -8.97 -10.98 14.19
C ALA A 800 -9.22 -9.48 14.49
N ILE A 801 -8.53 -8.93 15.49
CA ILE A 801 -8.55 -7.49 15.80
C ILE A 801 -7.20 -6.90 15.41
N VAL A 802 -7.17 -5.80 14.64
CA VAL A 802 -5.93 -5.09 14.28
C VAL A 802 -5.71 -3.89 15.20
N ASP A 803 -4.45 -3.53 15.41
CA ASP A 803 -4.09 -2.27 16.07
C ASP A 803 -4.16 -1.09 15.08
N SER A 804 -5.39 -0.70 14.75
CA SER A 804 -5.73 0.54 14.06
C SER A 804 -7.08 1.04 14.55
N THR A 805 -7.24 2.35 14.64
CA THR A 805 -8.46 3.00 15.14
C THR A 805 -9.24 3.70 14.02
N THR A 806 -10.56 3.57 14.07
CA THR A 806 -11.51 4.43 13.35
C THR A 806 -12.24 5.28 14.40
N TYR A 807 -12.29 6.60 14.18
CA TYR A 807 -12.92 7.55 15.08
C TYR A 807 -14.34 7.90 14.61
N GLU A 808 -15.31 7.75 15.52
CA GLU A 808 -16.74 8.05 15.34
C GLU A 808 -17.15 9.31 16.14
N GLU A 809 -18.38 9.79 15.94
CA GLU A 809 -19.02 10.77 16.85
C GLU A 809 -19.73 10.07 18.04
N ALA A 810 -19.30 10.38 19.27
CA ALA A 810 -20.00 9.96 20.48
C ALA A 810 -21.32 10.72 20.64
N ASN A 811 -22.37 9.98 20.99
CA ASN A 811 -23.68 10.56 21.28
C ASN A 811 -23.66 11.47 22.52
N SER A 812 -23.60 12.79 22.29
CA SER A 812 -23.57 13.81 23.35
C SER A 812 -24.95 14.13 23.97
N ARG A 813 -26.04 13.62 23.37
CA ARG A 813 -27.44 13.84 23.80
C ARG A 813 -28.07 12.56 24.35
N LEU A 814 -28.47 12.57 25.63
CA LEU A 814 -29.02 11.40 26.33
C LEU A 814 -30.19 10.71 25.61
N TYR A 815 -31.14 11.46 25.04
CA TYR A 815 -32.27 10.87 24.33
C TYR A 815 -31.82 10.15 23.03
N ASN A 816 -30.88 10.71 22.27
CA ASN A 816 -30.36 10.09 21.06
C ASN A 816 -29.52 8.83 21.40
N TRP A 817 -28.71 8.91 22.47
CA TRP A 817 -27.98 7.78 23.01
C TRP A 817 -28.90 6.63 23.47
N LEU A 818 -30.01 6.92 24.17
CA LEU A 818 -30.99 5.91 24.59
C LEU A 818 -31.62 5.18 23.39
N ARG A 819 -31.87 5.89 22.28
CA ARG A 819 -32.36 5.32 21.01
C ARG A 819 -31.31 4.44 20.32
N GLN A 820 -30.03 4.83 20.40
CA GLN A 820 -28.92 3.99 19.91
C GLN A 820 -28.81 2.69 20.73
N ARG A 821 -28.82 2.79 22.07
CA ARG A 821 -28.81 1.62 22.99
C ARG A 821 -29.99 0.68 22.77
N SER A 822 -31.21 1.22 22.64
CA SER A 822 -32.40 0.39 22.45
C SER A 822 -32.35 -0.38 21.15
N ARG A 823 -31.84 0.23 20.06
CA ARG A 823 -31.56 -0.45 18.78
C ARG A 823 -30.57 -1.60 18.95
N TRP A 824 -29.43 -1.36 19.58
CA TRP A 824 -28.37 -2.37 19.73
C TRP A 824 -28.83 -3.57 20.56
N ILE A 825 -29.45 -3.32 21.72
CA ILE A 825 -29.92 -4.40 22.60
C ILE A 825 -31.07 -5.18 21.94
N LYS A 826 -31.95 -4.50 21.19
CA LYS A 826 -32.97 -5.18 20.37
C LYS A 826 -32.36 -6.10 19.31
N GLY A 827 -31.32 -5.63 18.61
CA GLY A 827 -30.59 -6.44 17.63
C GLY A 827 -29.89 -7.65 18.27
N TYR A 828 -29.25 -7.47 19.43
CA TYR A 828 -28.69 -8.60 20.19
C TYR A 828 -29.76 -9.62 20.60
N ILE A 829 -30.97 -9.18 20.99
CA ILE A 829 -32.10 -10.10 21.22
C ILE A 829 -32.50 -10.82 19.92
N GLN A 830 -32.56 -10.13 18.77
CA GLN A 830 -32.85 -10.74 17.47
C GLN A 830 -31.81 -11.79 17.09
N THR A 831 -30.52 -11.44 17.12
CA THR A 831 -29.40 -12.34 16.82
C THR A 831 -29.38 -13.56 17.75
N TRP A 832 -29.64 -13.36 19.06
CA TRP A 832 -29.80 -14.48 20.00
C TRP A 832 -30.97 -15.38 19.63
N LEU A 833 -32.16 -14.82 19.35
CA LEU A 833 -33.34 -15.59 18.95
C LEU A 833 -33.15 -16.34 17.63
N VAL A 834 -32.45 -15.76 16.64
CA VAL A 834 -32.15 -16.38 15.35
C VAL A 834 -31.28 -17.62 15.53
N HIS A 835 -30.12 -17.50 16.18
CA HIS A 835 -29.22 -18.65 16.34
C HIS A 835 -29.70 -19.66 17.38
N MET A 836 -30.53 -19.24 18.35
CA MET A 836 -31.19 -20.13 19.32
C MET A 836 -32.46 -20.82 18.79
N ARG A 837 -32.71 -20.80 17.48
CA ARG A 837 -33.76 -21.62 16.85
C ARG A 837 -33.51 -23.12 17.04
N ASN A 838 -32.25 -23.55 17.02
CA ASN A 838 -31.84 -24.95 17.15
C ASN A 838 -30.56 -25.07 18.00
N PRO A 839 -30.63 -24.90 19.34
CA PRO A 839 -29.44 -24.76 20.19
C PRO A 839 -28.50 -25.98 20.15
N PHE A 840 -29.03 -27.20 20.08
CA PHE A 840 -28.21 -28.41 19.94
C PHE A 840 -27.44 -28.47 18.62
N ARG A 841 -28.04 -27.96 17.53
CA ARG A 841 -27.37 -27.86 16.24
C ARG A 841 -26.29 -26.78 16.27
N LEU A 842 -26.55 -25.63 16.92
CA LEU A 842 -25.52 -24.61 17.12
C LEU A 842 -24.32 -25.16 17.89
N ILE A 843 -24.54 -25.92 18.97
CA ILE A 843 -23.45 -26.59 19.72
C ILE A 843 -22.65 -27.56 18.82
N GLN A 844 -23.29 -28.24 17.86
CA GLN A 844 -22.60 -29.09 16.89
C GLN A 844 -21.82 -28.29 15.83
N GLU A 845 -22.32 -27.12 15.42
CA GLU A 845 -21.69 -26.25 14.42
C GLU A 845 -20.50 -25.46 14.98
N ILE A 846 -20.59 -24.93 16.21
CA ILE A 846 -19.56 -24.05 16.80
C ILE A 846 -18.84 -24.63 18.02
N GLY A 847 -19.27 -25.78 18.55
CA GLY A 847 -18.70 -26.39 19.75
C GLY A 847 -19.21 -25.79 21.07
N VAL A 848 -18.95 -26.49 22.18
CA VAL A 848 -19.51 -26.15 23.51
C VAL A 848 -18.93 -24.85 24.08
N MET A 849 -17.61 -24.64 24.04
CA MET A 849 -16.99 -23.44 24.62
C MET A 849 -17.35 -22.17 23.83
N PRO A 850 -17.33 -22.15 22.48
CA PRO A 850 -17.81 -21.02 21.70
C PRO A 850 -19.32 -20.78 21.86
N PHE A 851 -20.13 -21.83 22.06
CA PHE A 851 -21.55 -21.68 22.42
C PHE A 851 -21.74 -21.01 23.79
N LEU A 852 -20.96 -21.40 24.82
CA LEU A 852 -20.99 -20.74 26.13
C LEU A 852 -20.55 -19.27 26.03
N SER A 853 -19.53 -18.98 25.21
CA SER A 853 -19.15 -17.61 24.90
C SER A 853 -20.31 -16.82 24.30
N PHE A 854 -20.97 -17.36 23.27
CA PHE A 854 -22.15 -16.73 22.66
C PHE A 854 -23.29 -16.49 23.67
N GLN A 855 -23.53 -17.43 24.60
CA GLN A 855 -24.50 -17.23 25.67
C GLN A 855 -24.12 -16.10 26.64
N PHE A 856 -22.83 -15.91 26.97
CA PHE A 856 -22.41 -14.83 27.88
C PHE A 856 -22.22 -13.48 27.16
N VAL A 857 -21.76 -13.47 25.92
CA VAL A 857 -21.48 -12.24 25.14
C VAL A 857 -22.78 -11.63 24.64
N VAL A 858 -23.52 -12.35 23.79
CA VAL A 858 -24.72 -11.83 23.12
C VAL A 858 -25.94 -11.94 24.05
N GLY A 859 -26.25 -13.16 24.51
CA GLY A 859 -27.36 -13.38 25.43
C GLY A 859 -27.14 -12.70 26.79
N GLY A 860 -25.94 -12.85 27.36
CA GLY A 860 -25.67 -12.44 28.73
C GLY A 860 -25.67 -10.93 28.91
N THR A 861 -25.18 -10.17 27.93
CA THR A 861 -25.27 -8.70 27.95
C THR A 861 -26.73 -8.22 27.93
N VAL A 862 -27.61 -8.88 27.16
CA VAL A 862 -29.07 -8.62 27.16
C VAL A 862 -29.69 -8.97 28.51
N PHE A 863 -29.51 -10.20 29.00
CA PHE A 863 -30.16 -10.67 30.23
C PHE A 863 -29.69 -9.87 31.45
N ALA A 864 -28.40 -9.56 31.57
CA ALA A 864 -27.90 -8.70 32.62
C ALA A 864 -28.53 -7.29 32.57
N ALA A 865 -28.62 -6.66 31.41
CA ALA A 865 -29.22 -5.33 31.28
C ALA A 865 -30.72 -5.30 31.62
N LEU A 866 -31.46 -6.38 31.35
CA LEU A 866 -32.88 -6.48 31.75
C LEU A 866 -33.06 -6.79 33.24
N LEU A 867 -32.20 -7.63 33.82
CA LEU A 867 -32.29 -8.08 35.21
C LEU A 867 -31.70 -7.08 36.22
N ASN A 868 -30.68 -6.30 35.84
CA ASN A 868 -29.96 -5.37 36.73
C ASN A 868 -30.90 -4.43 37.51
N PRO A 869 -31.88 -3.73 36.89
CA PRO A 869 -32.80 -2.85 37.63
C PRO A 869 -33.60 -3.57 38.72
N ILE A 870 -33.98 -4.83 38.48
CA ILE A 870 -34.76 -5.65 39.43
C ILE A 870 -33.87 -6.00 40.63
N TYR A 871 -32.67 -6.54 40.39
CA TYR A 871 -31.77 -6.93 41.47
C TYR A 871 -31.24 -5.72 42.25
N TRP A 872 -30.95 -4.60 41.58
CA TRP A 872 -30.54 -3.37 42.27
C TRP A 872 -31.66 -2.77 43.12
N LEU A 873 -32.92 -2.82 42.65
CA LEU A 873 -34.07 -2.42 43.45
C LEU A 873 -34.22 -3.32 44.69
N LEU A 874 -34.14 -4.64 44.55
CA LEU A 874 -34.17 -5.59 45.67
C LEU A 874 -33.03 -5.33 46.67
N THR A 875 -31.79 -5.19 46.18
CA THR A 875 -30.63 -4.83 47.01
C THR A 875 -30.86 -3.52 47.77
N THR A 876 -31.34 -2.48 47.10
CA THR A 876 -31.61 -1.17 47.70
C THR A 876 -32.71 -1.25 48.77
N LEU A 877 -33.80 -1.95 48.49
CA LEU A 877 -34.89 -2.17 49.46
C LEU A 877 -34.43 -2.97 50.69
N TRP A 878 -33.54 -3.94 50.51
CA TRP A 878 -32.96 -4.67 51.64
C TRP A 878 -32.06 -3.77 52.50
N PHE A 879 -31.20 -2.93 51.90
CA PHE A 879 -30.38 -1.98 52.67
C PHE A 879 -31.17 -0.85 53.35
N LEU A 880 -32.32 -0.44 52.79
CA LEU A 880 -33.13 0.66 53.35
C LEU A 880 -34.14 0.19 54.41
N VAL A 881 -34.69 -1.02 54.29
CA VAL A 881 -35.86 -1.47 55.07
C VAL A 881 -35.63 -2.84 55.73
N HIS A 882 -34.55 -3.57 55.39
CA HIS A 882 -34.29 -4.94 55.84
C HIS A 882 -35.53 -5.85 55.69
N TRP A 883 -36.20 -5.74 54.54
CA TRP A 883 -37.45 -6.45 54.30
C TRP A 883 -37.21 -7.96 54.27
N HIS A 884 -37.66 -8.66 55.31
CA HIS A 884 -37.47 -10.09 55.53
C HIS A 884 -37.92 -10.99 54.35
N PHE A 885 -38.84 -10.50 53.51
CA PHE A 885 -39.19 -11.15 52.24
C PHE A 885 -37.97 -11.39 51.33
N ILE A 886 -37.04 -10.44 51.28
CA ILE A 886 -35.84 -10.52 50.44
C ILE A 886 -34.87 -11.57 51.00
N GLU A 887 -34.76 -11.69 52.32
CA GLU A 887 -33.95 -12.73 52.97
C GLU A 887 -34.52 -14.13 52.72
N ALA A 888 -35.85 -14.27 52.75
CA ALA A 888 -36.52 -15.53 52.48
C ALA A 888 -36.30 -16.06 51.04
N ILE A 889 -36.18 -15.16 50.06
CA ILE A 889 -35.97 -15.54 48.64
C ILE A 889 -34.50 -15.66 48.22
N PHE A 890 -33.55 -15.37 49.12
CA PHE A 890 -32.11 -15.62 48.95
C PHE A 890 -31.58 -16.47 50.12
N PRO A 891 -31.85 -17.79 50.19
CA PRO A 891 -31.38 -18.62 51.30
C PRO A 891 -29.88 -18.94 51.17
N GLY A 892 -29.14 -18.76 52.27
CA GLY A 892 -27.79 -19.29 52.50
C GLY A 892 -26.80 -19.03 51.37
N VAL A 893 -26.46 -20.09 50.61
CA VAL A 893 -25.48 -20.04 49.51
C VAL A 893 -25.92 -19.08 48.39
N ILE A 894 -27.22 -18.95 48.12
CA ILE A 894 -27.73 -18.05 47.07
C ILE A 894 -27.49 -16.58 47.48
N HIS A 895 -27.68 -16.25 48.76
CA HIS A 895 -27.32 -14.92 49.27
C HIS A 895 -25.82 -14.66 49.18
N LEU A 896 -24.98 -15.63 49.59
CA LEU A 896 -23.52 -15.48 49.54
C LEU A 896 -23.02 -15.25 48.11
N LEU A 897 -23.49 -16.04 47.14
CA LEU A 897 -23.12 -15.89 45.73
C LEU A 897 -23.72 -14.62 45.10
N GLY A 898 -24.93 -14.22 45.50
CA GLY A 898 -25.56 -12.97 45.06
C GLY A 898 -24.81 -11.74 45.56
N ALA A 899 -24.39 -11.74 46.83
CA ALA A 899 -23.52 -10.71 47.40
C ALA A 899 -22.13 -10.71 46.73
N LEU A 900 -21.55 -11.88 46.45
CA LEU A 900 -20.29 -12.00 45.72
C LEU A 900 -20.40 -11.36 44.32
N ALA A 901 -21.45 -11.68 43.58
CA ALA A 901 -21.73 -11.10 42.27
C ALA A 901 -21.98 -9.59 42.35
N LEU A 902 -22.70 -9.11 43.37
CA LEU A 902 -22.94 -7.69 43.60
C LEU A 902 -21.64 -6.92 43.89
N PHE A 903 -20.80 -7.39 44.81
CA PHE A 903 -19.61 -6.65 45.21
C PHE A 903 -18.43 -6.90 44.28
N ILE A 904 -18.05 -8.16 44.07
CA ILE A 904 -16.88 -8.52 43.25
C ILE A 904 -17.20 -8.38 41.76
N GLY A 905 -18.41 -8.74 41.32
CA GLY A 905 -18.81 -8.58 39.90
C GLY A 905 -18.85 -7.12 39.47
N ASN A 906 -19.54 -6.23 40.21
CA ASN A 906 -19.52 -4.79 39.88
C ASN A 906 -18.12 -4.17 40.03
N PHE A 907 -17.33 -4.58 41.02
CA PHE A 907 -15.92 -4.15 41.13
C PHE A 907 -15.11 -4.58 39.90
N ALA A 908 -15.24 -5.82 39.44
CA ALA A 908 -14.57 -6.33 38.25
C ALA A 908 -14.96 -5.55 36.99
N PHE A 909 -16.26 -5.27 36.78
CA PHE A 909 -16.71 -4.47 35.63
C PHE A 909 -16.22 -3.01 35.68
N THR A 910 -16.25 -2.38 36.86
CA THR A 910 -15.65 -1.04 37.05
C THR A 910 -14.14 -1.06 36.80
N TYR A 911 -13.44 -2.10 37.27
CA TYR A 911 -12.01 -2.29 37.03
C TYR A 911 -11.69 -2.49 35.54
N MET A 912 -12.49 -3.27 34.80
CA MET A 912 -12.35 -3.43 33.35
C MET A 912 -12.51 -2.10 32.60
N ASN A 913 -13.47 -1.27 33.02
CA ASN A 913 -13.64 0.09 32.48
C ASN A 913 -12.44 1.01 32.79
N VAL A 914 -11.91 0.96 34.02
CA VAL A 914 -10.67 1.67 34.39
C VAL A 914 -9.49 1.20 33.54
N ALA A 915 -9.33 -0.11 33.36
CA ALA A 915 -8.26 -0.70 32.55
C ALA A 915 -8.36 -0.28 31.07
N GLY A 916 -9.57 -0.21 30.51
CA GLY A 916 -9.80 0.28 29.15
C GLY A 916 -9.39 1.75 28.98
N ALA A 917 -9.77 2.61 29.94
CA ALA A 917 -9.35 4.02 29.94
C ALA A 917 -7.82 4.18 30.07
N LEU A 918 -7.17 3.35 30.89
CA LEU A 918 -5.71 3.35 31.04
C LEU A 918 -4.97 2.85 29.79
N ARG A 919 -5.50 1.84 29.07
CA ARG A 919 -4.90 1.32 27.83
C ARG A 919 -4.85 2.35 26.70
N ARG A 920 -5.74 3.35 26.72
CA ARG A 920 -5.75 4.51 25.80
C ARG A 920 -5.15 5.79 26.43
N GLU A 921 -4.44 5.66 27.55
CA GLU A 921 -3.83 6.77 28.30
C GLU A 921 -4.79 7.91 28.72
N LYS A 922 -6.11 7.63 28.75
CA LYS A 922 -7.16 8.59 29.17
C LYS A 922 -7.27 8.66 30.70
N TYR A 923 -6.17 8.99 31.38
CA TYR A 923 -6.08 9.07 32.85
C TYR A 923 -7.13 10.00 33.48
N ASN A 924 -7.48 11.09 32.79
CA ASN A 924 -8.52 12.04 33.20
C ASN A 924 -9.94 11.41 33.24
N MET A 925 -10.18 10.34 32.48
CA MET A 925 -11.47 9.65 32.38
C MET A 925 -11.69 8.58 33.46
N VAL A 926 -10.63 8.09 34.11
CA VAL A 926 -10.68 7.04 35.16
C VAL A 926 -11.70 7.35 36.27
N LYS A 927 -11.82 8.63 36.68
CA LYS A 927 -12.81 9.06 37.69
C LYS A 927 -14.26 8.85 37.27
N TYR A 928 -14.56 8.85 35.97
CA TYR A 928 -15.90 8.58 35.44
C TYR A 928 -16.18 7.07 35.31
N ALA A 929 -15.15 6.24 35.08
CA ALA A 929 -15.28 4.79 35.13
C ALA A 929 -15.77 4.29 36.50
N LEU A 930 -15.34 4.94 37.59
CA LEU A 930 -15.81 4.63 38.95
C LEU A 930 -17.33 4.84 39.16
N VAL A 931 -17.97 5.67 38.33
CA VAL A 931 -19.42 5.92 38.37
C VAL A 931 -20.19 5.27 37.21
N SER A 932 -19.56 4.32 36.48
CA SER A 932 -20.22 3.50 35.45
C SER A 932 -21.50 2.76 35.88
N PRO A 933 -21.75 2.40 37.16
CA PRO A 933 -23.06 1.84 37.55
C PRO A 933 -24.26 2.73 37.21
N ILE A 934 -24.10 4.06 37.22
CA ILE A 934 -25.16 4.99 36.79
C ILE A 934 -25.42 4.82 35.28
N TYR A 935 -24.36 4.76 34.48
CA TYR A 935 -24.41 4.55 33.04
C TYR A 935 -25.04 3.19 32.66
N TRP A 936 -24.71 2.11 33.38
CA TRP A 936 -25.35 0.80 33.21
C TRP A 936 -26.85 0.84 33.56
N GLY A 937 -27.27 1.68 34.51
CA GLY A 937 -28.68 1.96 34.78
C GLY A 937 -29.39 2.59 33.57
N LEU A 938 -28.76 3.57 32.90
CA LEU A 938 -29.26 4.16 31.66
C LEU A 938 -29.31 3.13 30.51
N ALA A 939 -28.29 2.27 30.40
CA ALA A 939 -28.26 1.19 29.40
C ALA A 939 -29.40 0.17 29.64
N SER A 940 -29.74 -0.09 30.92
CA SER A 940 -30.86 -0.94 31.30
C SER A 940 -32.22 -0.35 30.91
N ILE A 941 -32.39 0.98 30.95
CA ILE A 941 -33.58 1.66 30.41
C ILE A 941 -33.67 1.42 28.89
N GLY A 942 -32.56 1.61 28.18
CA GLY A 942 -32.46 1.28 26.75
C GLY A 942 -32.79 -0.19 26.44
N ALA A 943 -32.37 -1.12 27.31
CA ALA A 943 -32.65 -2.55 27.19
C ALA A 943 -34.15 -2.85 27.24
N TRP A 944 -34.85 -2.31 28.24
CA TRP A 944 -36.30 -2.47 28.38
C TRP A 944 -37.06 -1.80 27.23
N MET A 945 -36.63 -0.63 26.76
CA MET A 945 -37.19 0.01 25.56
C MET A 945 -37.05 -0.88 24.32
N GLY A 946 -35.84 -1.42 24.06
CA GLY A 946 -35.56 -2.30 22.93
C GLY A 946 -36.34 -3.62 22.99
N PHE A 947 -36.42 -4.23 24.17
CA PHE A 947 -37.19 -5.46 24.41
C PHE A 947 -38.70 -5.27 24.17
N ILE A 948 -39.30 -4.21 24.73
CA ILE A 948 -40.72 -3.89 24.51
C ILE A 948 -40.97 -3.58 23.03
N GLN A 949 -40.07 -2.83 22.38
CA GLN A 949 -40.19 -2.49 20.97
C GLN A 949 -40.13 -3.73 20.07
N LEU A 950 -39.34 -4.75 20.40
CA LEU A 950 -39.25 -6.00 19.64
C LEU A 950 -40.62 -6.69 19.47
N LEU A 951 -41.48 -6.61 20.50
CA LEU A 951 -42.79 -7.26 20.53
C LEU A 951 -43.80 -6.63 19.56
N TYR A 952 -43.70 -5.32 19.31
CA TYR A 952 -44.68 -4.56 18.50
C TYR A 952 -44.11 -4.05 17.17
N LYS A 953 -42.79 -3.87 17.07
CA LYS A 953 -42.08 -3.27 15.92
C LYS A 953 -40.68 -3.91 15.75
N PRO A 954 -40.59 -5.21 15.43
CA PRO A 954 -39.31 -5.92 15.40
C PRO A 954 -38.27 -5.30 14.45
N HIS A 955 -38.63 -5.06 13.20
CA HIS A 955 -37.73 -4.54 12.15
C HIS A 955 -37.64 -3.00 12.10
N PHE A 956 -38.20 -2.28 13.08
CA PHE A 956 -38.18 -0.81 13.06
C PHE A 956 -36.78 -0.27 13.40
N TRP A 957 -36.19 0.51 12.49
CA TRP A 957 -34.89 1.12 12.72
C TRP A 957 -35.03 2.49 13.39
N GLU A 958 -34.50 2.64 14.60
CA GLU A 958 -34.36 3.95 15.23
C GLU A 958 -33.07 4.63 14.74
N LYS A 959 -33.17 5.44 13.67
CA LYS A 959 -32.04 6.25 13.21
C LYS A 959 -31.68 7.28 14.30
N THR A 960 -30.40 7.32 14.64
CA THR A 960 -29.74 8.38 15.41
C THR A 960 -29.53 9.62 14.54
N HIS A 961 -29.53 10.79 15.15
CA HIS A 961 -29.02 12.02 14.53
C HIS A 961 -27.55 12.20 14.91
N HIS A 962 -26.75 12.72 13.98
CA HIS A 962 -25.33 13.04 14.15
C HIS A 962 -25.12 14.53 13.84
N GLY A 963 -23.91 15.05 14.01
CA GLY A 963 -23.62 16.48 13.93
C GLY A 963 -23.92 17.23 15.23
N PHE A 964 -23.62 16.63 16.39
CA PHE A 964 -23.72 17.28 17.70
C PHE A 964 -22.37 17.64 18.34
N SER A 965 -21.25 17.24 17.75
CA SER A 965 -19.88 17.69 18.03
C SER A 965 -19.70 19.18 17.67
N LYS A 966 -18.52 19.73 17.97
CA LYS A 966 -18.10 21.05 17.47
C LYS A 966 -17.09 20.84 16.34
N ASP A 967 -17.08 21.75 15.37
CA ASP A 967 -16.19 21.71 14.19
C ASP A 967 -14.69 21.59 14.58
N ASN A 968 -14.30 22.16 15.73
CA ASN A 968 -12.95 22.03 16.29
C ASN A 968 -12.57 20.58 16.61
N ASP A 969 -13.51 19.75 17.08
CA ASP A 969 -13.25 18.39 17.56
C ASP A 969 -12.84 17.46 16.38
N VAL A 970 -13.38 17.72 15.19
CA VAL A 970 -13.01 17.02 13.93
C VAL A 970 -11.68 17.54 13.39
N THR A 971 -11.50 18.86 13.41
CA THR A 971 -10.27 19.53 12.94
C THR A 971 -9.05 19.06 13.73
N GLU A 972 -9.17 18.90 15.06
CA GLU A 972 -8.08 18.44 15.93
C GLU A 972 -7.61 17.02 15.56
N VAL A 973 -8.53 16.09 15.30
CA VAL A 973 -8.18 14.72 14.86
C VAL A 973 -7.53 14.72 13.49
N ILE A 974 -8.01 15.54 12.53
CA ILE A 974 -7.36 15.67 11.23
C ILE A 974 -5.92 16.17 11.40
N SER A 975 -5.69 17.22 12.22
CA SER A 975 -4.33 17.72 12.48
C SER A 975 -3.42 16.71 13.19
N LEU A 976 -3.94 15.93 14.15
CA LEU A 976 -3.18 14.88 14.83
C LEU A 976 -2.81 13.72 13.89
N THR A 977 -3.68 13.38 12.93
CA THR A 977 -3.34 12.41 11.88
C THR A 977 -2.37 12.96 10.84
N GLU A 978 -2.41 14.27 10.55
CA GLU A 978 -1.45 14.93 9.64
C GLU A 978 -0.05 15.02 10.27
N GLU A 979 0.08 15.41 11.55
CA GLU A 979 1.38 15.42 12.24
C GLU A 979 2.04 14.02 12.26
N ALA A 980 1.25 12.96 12.44
CA ALA A 980 1.73 11.57 12.40
C ALA A 980 2.13 11.08 10.99
N LEU A 981 1.72 11.78 9.93
CA LEU A 981 1.96 11.40 8.52
C LEU A 981 2.92 12.33 7.78
N THR A 982 3.38 13.42 8.39
CA THR A 982 4.47 14.20 7.80
C THR A 982 5.77 13.38 7.78
N PRO A 983 6.34 13.06 6.59
CA PRO A 983 7.78 12.90 6.52
C PRO A 983 8.37 14.25 6.94
N VAL A 984 9.47 14.27 7.69
CA VAL A 984 10.15 15.53 8.00
C VAL A 984 10.52 16.22 6.68
N ASP A 985 9.81 17.30 6.36
CA ASP A 985 9.96 18.01 5.11
C ASP A 985 11.34 18.68 5.09
N LEU A 986 12.30 18.00 4.46
CA LEU A 986 13.72 18.36 4.43
C LEU A 986 14.01 19.58 3.53
N PHE A 987 13.03 20.46 3.32
CA PHE A 987 13.08 21.62 2.45
C PHE A 987 12.31 22.85 2.94
N ASP A 988 12.30 23.16 4.25
CA ASP A 988 12.00 24.53 4.69
C ASP A 988 12.84 25.00 5.90
N ILE A 989 14.15 25.18 5.68
CA ILE A 989 15.00 25.93 6.63
C ILE A 989 14.74 27.43 6.46
N HIS A 990 13.67 27.90 7.08
CA HIS A 990 13.44 29.34 7.23
C HIS A 990 14.44 29.94 8.21
N ILE A 991 15.37 30.74 7.69
CA ILE A 991 16.38 31.45 8.49
C ILE A 991 15.69 32.55 9.30
N GLN A 992 15.48 32.33 10.60
CA GLN A 992 15.35 33.41 11.58
C GLN A 992 16.39 33.27 12.68
N GLY A 993 17.12 34.36 12.92
CA GLY A 993 18.27 34.38 13.79
C GLY A 993 17.92 34.46 15.28
N ASP A 994 18.62 33.64 16.04
CA ASP A 994 19.21 33.94 17.35
C ASP A 994 18.79 35.26 18.03
N HIS A 995 17.89 35.16 19.01
CA HIS A 995 17.95 35.92 20.26
C HIS A 995 17.35 35.07 21.39
N GLY A 996 18.21 34.47 22.21
CA GLY A 996 17.83 33.41 23.15
C GLY A 996 17.38 33.86 24.54
N ASN A 997 16.88 32.89 25.31
CA ASN A 997 16.90 32.85 26.78
C ASN A 997 16.63 31.40 27.24
N PRO A 998 17.40 30.79 28.16
CA PRO A 998 17.18 29.40 28.56
C PRO A 998 16.25 29.27 29.77
N ARG A 999 15.16 28.51 29.62
CA ARG A 999 14.41 27.84 30.70
C ARG A 999 13.77 26.56 30.19
#